data_AF-A0A0U0ZWE6-F1
#
_entry.id   AF-A0A0U0ZWE6-F1
#
_cell.length_a   1.000
_cell.length_b   1.000
_cell.length_c   1.000
_cell.angle_alpha   90.00
_cell.angle_beta   90.00
_cell.angle_gamma   90.00
#
_symmetry.space_group_name_H-M   'P 1'
#
loop_
_entity.id
_entity.type
_entity.pdbx_description
1 polymer ?
#
loop_
_entity_poly.entity_id
_entity_poly.type
_entity_poly.pdbx_seq_one_letter_code
_entity_poly.pdbx_strand_id
1 'polypeptide(L)'
;MSSLTLTARLNTSAVDSRRGVVRLHPEAIAALGIREWDAISLTGSRTTAAVVGVAPRSVPAGTALLDDVTLSNAGLREDASVIVAAVTVYGARSITVSGSSITTQSVSPATLRMALLGKVMTVGDTVSLLPRDLGPGTSTSEATSALTRSVGITWTSELLTVTAVDPDGPVSVQPNSLVSWQGSTATSVTSATATRQTELTPATGPAPAAPTVISVEDLKGSQAQATRLAEWLKLALDEPELLKTLGAQPNLGVLISGPAGVGKATLARAVCAARTLIELDGPEAGATSADGRLNMIREAVSRVRQSGGVLLISDIDALLPAAAEPVATLILAELRTAVATSGVAFIATTAHPDALDARLRGPELCDRELGLSLPDAVTRKSLLEVLLAKVPSQNLQLDEIASRTPGFVVADLAALVREAALRAAARASEKASAPALGQEDLIGALSVIRPLSRSTTEEVAVGSITLDDVGDMVATKQALTEAVLWPLQHPDTFQRLGVDPPRGVLLYGPPGCGKTFVVRALASSGRLSVHAVKGAELMDKWVGSSEQAVRDLFRRARDSAPSLVFLDEVDALAPRRGQSFDSGVTDRVVAALLTELDGVEPLRDVVVLGATNRPELIDPALLRPGRMERLVFVEPPDAQARTDILRTAARSVPLGADVDLNALAADLDGFSAADCTALLREAAMAAMRRSIDAADVTSADIHTARSVVRPSLDPVQVASLRAFADNR
;
A
#
# COMPACT_ATOMS: atom_id res chain seq x y z
N MET A 1 10.84 -12.12 19.37
CA MET A 1 11.08 -11.53 18.03
C MET A 1 12.54 -11.76 17.68
N SER A 2 12.83 -12.17 16.46
CA SER A 2 14.20 -12.27 15.94
C SER A 2 14.82 -10.88 15.90
N SER A 3 15.97 -10.70 16.55
CA SER A 3 16.82 -9.52 16.38
C SER A 3 18.22 -9.96 15.97
N LEU A 4 18.91 -9.12 15.22
CA LEU A 4 20.29 -9.31 14.81
C LEU A 4 21.14 -8.14 15.27
N THR A 5 22.38 -8.44 15.66
CA THR A 5 23.38 -7.43 15.94
C THR A 5 24.28 -7.33 14.72
N LEU A 6 24.24 -6.20 14.02
CA LEU A 6 24.98 -5.94 12.79
C LEU A 6 25.95 -4.77 13.00
N THR A 7 26.92 -4.63 12.09
CA THR A 7 27.79 -3.45 12.03
C THR A 7 27.16 -2.40 11.11
N ALA A 8 26.92 -1.21 11.65
CA ALA A 8 26.38 -0.09 10.90
C ALA A 8 27.48 0.60 10.09
N ARG A 9 27.33 0.67 8.76
CA ARG A 9 28.22 1.40 7.86
C ARG A 9 27.50 2.52 7.14
N LEU A 10 28.22 3.59 6.84
CA LEU A 10 27.67 4.71 6.08
C LEU A 10 27.43 4.26 4.63
N ASN A 11 26.19 4.44 4.17
CA ASN A 11 25.86 4.29 2.77
C ASN A 11 26.31 5.54 2.00
N THR A 12 27.39 5.42 1.24
CA THR A 12 27.92 6.50 0.40
C THR A 12 27.12 6.70 -0.90
N SER A 13 26.15 5.82 -1.17
CA SER A 13 25.27 5.97 -2.33
C SER A 13 24.37 7.19 -2.16
N ALA A 14 24.63 8.22 -2.97
CA ALA A 14 23.76 9.40 -3.06
C ALA A 14 22.32 9.05 -3.45
N VAL A 15 22.08 7.85 -4.01
CA VAL A 15 20.76 7.37 -4.40
C VAL A 15 19.90 7.00 -3.17
N ASP A 16 20.51 6.46 -2.12
CA ASP A 16 19.80 5.95 -0.94
C ASP A 16 19.77 6.95 0.23
N SER A 17 20.59 7.99 0.19
CA SER A 17 20.73 8.98 1.26
C SER A 17 19.43 9.76 1.57
N ARG A 18 19.14 9.96 2.86
CA ARG A 18 18.01 10.72 3.44
C ARG A 18 16.62 10.23 3.06
N ARG A 19 16.48 8.94 2.75
CA ARG A 19 15.21 8.31 2.37
C ARG A 19 14.56 7.47 3.46
N GLY A 20 15.30 7.16 4.53
CA GLY A 20 14.84 6.22 5.54
C GLY A 20 14.84 4.78 5.01
N VAL A 21 15.75 4.45 4.10
CA VAL A 21 15.95 3.09 3.57
C VAL A 21 17.28 2.55 4.09
N VAL A 22 17.24 1.41 4.76
CA VAL A 22 18.43 0.69 5.23
C VAL A 22 18.66 -0.53 4.38
N ARG A 23 19.88 -0.68 3.85
CA ARG A 23 20.24 -1.82 3.00
C ARG A 23 20.77 -2.95 3.87
N LEU A 24 20.08 -4.09 3.86
CA LEU A 24 20.49 -5.31 4.55
C LEU A 24 20.82 -6.43 3.56
N HIS A 25 21.78 -7.27 3.92
CA HIS A 25 22.09 -8.48 3.16
C HIS A 25 20.87 -9.42 3.13
N PRO A 26 20.60 -10.13 2.03
CA PRO A 26 19.50 -11.09 1.93
C PRO A 26 19.44 -12.11 3.08
N GLU A 27 20.59 -12.54 3.62
CA GLU A 27 20.64 -13.43 4.79
C GLU A 27 20.11 -12.79 6.07
N ALA A 28 20.46 -11.52 6.32
CA ALA A 28 19.95 -10.80 7.48
C ALA A 28 18.43 -10.61 7.37
N ILE A 29 17.92 -10.32 6.17
CA ILE A 29 16.48 -10.24 5.87
C ILE A 29 15.79 -11.57 6.15
N ALA A 30 16.34 -12.68 5.62
CA ALA A 30 15.80 -14.02 5.80
C ALA A 30 15.83 -14.45 7.27
N ALA A 31 16.93 -14.18 7.99
CA ALA A 31 17.09 -14.49 9.41
C ALA A 31 16.11 -13.70 10.29
N LEU A 32 15.84 -12.43 9.96
CA LEU A 32 14.83 -11.62 10.64
C LEU A 32 13.40 -12.06 10.33
N GLY A 33 13.19 -12.79 9.21
CA GLY A 33 11.86 -13.25 8.78
C GLY A 33 11.01 -12.13 8.16
N ILE A 34 11.65 -11.07 7.67
CA ILE A 34 11.03 -9.90 7.04
C ILE A 34 11.24 -9.94 5.52
N ARG A 35 10.57 -9.05 4.78
CA ARG A 35 10.72 -8.88 3.33
C ARG A 35 11.25 -7.48 3.00
N GLU A 36 11.70 -7.31 1.77
CA GLU A 36 12.00 -5.98 1.26
C GLU A 36 10.77 -5.06 1.40
N TRP A 37 11.01 -3.82 1.83
CA TRP A 37 10.02 -2.79 2.17
C TRP A 37 9.28 -2.95 3.50
N ASP A 38 9.56 -3.99 4.27
CA ASP A 38 9.09 -4.07 5.65
C ASP A 38 9.83 -3.06 6.53
N ALA A 39 9.16 -2.63 7.60
CA ALA A 39 9.77 -1.73 8.57
C ALA A 39 10.62 -2.50 9.58
N ILE A 40 11.74 -1.90 9.95
CA ILE A 40 12.66 -2.41 10.97
C ILE A 40 12.89 -1.33 12.02
N SER A 41 13.08 -1.76 13.28
CA SER A 41 13.66 -0.92 14.32
C SER A 41 15.18 -1.03 14.28
N LEU A 42 15.83 0.11 14.50
CA LEU A 42 17.28 0.23 14.61
C LEU A 42 17.57 0.80 16.00
N THR A 43 18.25 0.02 16.82
CA THR A 43 18.57 0.41 18.20
C THR A 43 20.08 0.52 18.37
N GLY A 44 20.54 1.76 18.55
CA GLY A 44 21.88 2.12 19.00
C GLY A 44 21.84 2.74 20.39
N SER A 45 22.32 3.98 20.53
CA SER A 45 22.06 4.78 21.75
C SER A 45 20.64 5.35 21.79
N ARG A 46 19.99 5.39 20.63
CA ARG A 46 18.58 5.74 20.43
C ARG A 46 17.92 4.68 19.58
N THR A 47 16.59 4.61 19.65
CA THR A 47 15.80 3.75 18.77
C THR A 47 15.12 4.60 17.71
N THR A 48 15.26 4.20 16.46
CA THR A 48 14.56 4.78 15.30
C THR A 48 13.97 3.65 14.46
N ALA A 49 13.19 4.00 13.44
CA ALA A 49 12.61 3.05 12.51
C ALA A 49 12.95 3.44 11.07
N ALA A 50 13.19 2.44 10.24
CA ALA A 50 13.48 2.61 8.83
C ALA A 50 12.83 1.49 8.02
N VAL A 51 12.90 1.60 6.70
CA VAL A 51 12.41 0.58 5.78
C VAL A 51 13.58 -0.23 5.24
N VAL A 52 13.42 -1.54 5.15
CA VAL A 52 14.48 -2.42 4.64
C VAL A 52 14.50 -2.45 3.11
N GLY A 53 15.68 -2.28 2.53
CA GLY A 53 15.98 -2.52 1.12
C GLY A 53 17.03 -3.62 0.99
N VAL A 54 17.06 -4.33 -0.15
CA VAL A 54 18.09 -5.36 -0.38
C VAL A 54 19.44 -4.69 -0.68
N ALA A 55 20.50 -5.10 0.03
CA ALA A 55 21.87 -4.64 -0.20
C ALA A 55 22.53 -5.33 -1.42
N PRO A 56 23.49 -4.68 -2.10
CA PRO A 56 24.33 -5.33 -3.10
C PRO A 56 25.06 -6.54 -2.52
N ARG A 57 25.29 -7.58 -3.33
CA ARG A 57 25.98 -8.83 -2.91
C ARG A 57 27.42 -8.63 -2.41
N SER A 58 28.03 -7.47 -2.66
CA SER A 58 29.35 -7.11 -2.14
C SER A 58 29.34 -6.71 -0.65
N VAL A 59 28.16 -6.45 -0.08
CA VAL A 59 28.02 -6.06 1.34
C VAL A 59 27.97 -7.32 2.20
N PRO A 60 28.83 -7.46 3.23
CA PRO A 60 28.82 -8.63 4.11
C PRO A 60 27.49 -8.80 4.87
N ALA A 61 27.15 -10.04 5.20
CA ALA A 61 25.92 -10.40 5.92
C ALA A 61 25.77 -9.69 7.28
N GLY A 62 26.89 -9.54 7.99
CA GLY A 62 26.96 -8.84 9.28
C GLY A 62 26.91 -7.31 9.17
N THR A 63 26.72 -6.72 7.99
CA THR A 63 26.75 -5.25 7.78
C THR A 63 25.38 -4.71 7.39
N ALA A 64 24.97 -3.61 8.03
CA ALA A 64 23.82 -2.80 7.63
C ALA A 64 24.31 -1.46 7.06
N LEU A 65 23.88 -1.09 5.85
CA LEU A 65 24.18 0.23 5.29
C LEU A 65 23.08 1.22 5.66
N LEU A 66 23.46 2.26 6.41
CA LEU A 66 22.58 3.32 6.89
C LEU A 66 23.03 4.65 6.28
N ASP A 67 22.09 5.54 5.97
CA ASP A 67 22.44 6.92 5.59
C ASP A 67 22.87 7.77 6.81
N ASP A 68 23.37 8.98 6.53
CA ASP A 68 23.83 9.96 7.53
C ASP A 68 22.75 10.27 8.58
N VAL A 69 21.52 10.50 8.12
CA VAL A 69 20.38 10.84 8.96
C VAL A 69 19.95 9.65 9.84
N THR A 70 19.93 8.43 9.29
CA THR A 70 19.53 7.22 10.01
C THR A 70 20.57 6.84 11.05
N LEU A 71 21.87 6.98 10.76
CA LEU A 71 22.93 6.83 11.76
C LEU A 71 22.74 7.82 12.92
N SER A 72 22.47 9.09 12.61
CA SER A 72 22.21 10.12 13.62
C SER A 72 20.96 9.81 14.46
N ASN A 73 19.86 9.39 13.82
CA ASN A 73 18.60 9.07 14.49
C ASN A 73 18.72 7.86 15.44
N ALA A 74 19.46 6.83 15.03
CA ALA A 74 19.80 5.68 15.87
C ALA A 74 20.89 6.02 16.92
N GLY A 75 21.52 7.20 16.82
CA GLY A 75 22.62 7.63 17.67
C GLY A 75 23.83 6.69 17.55
N LEU A 76 24.17 6.32 16.32
CA LEU A 76 25.27 5.43 15.95
C LEU A 76 26.43 6.22 15.33
N ARG A 77 27.65 5.70 15.53
CA ARG A 77 28.82 6.08 14.74
C ARG A 77 29.01 5.07 13.62
N GLU A 78 29.77 5.43 12.60
CA GLU A 78 30.20 4.48 11.58
C GLU A 78 31.00 3.34 12.23
N ASP A 79 30.80 2.12 11.71
CA ASP A 79 31.31 0.84 12.21
C ASP A 79 30.88 0.47 13.64
N ALA A 80 29.88 1.17 14.21
CA ALA A 80 29.29 0.79 15.49
C ALA A 80 28.33 -0.41 15.34
N SER A 81 28.10 -1.11 16.45
CA SER A 81 27.10 -2.18 16.52
C SER A 81 25.69 -1.61 16.58
N VAL A 82 24.78 -2.17 15.78
CA VAL A 82 23.34 -1.82 15.73
C VAL A 82 22.49 -3.08 15.91
N ILE A 83 21.47 -2.98 16.75
CA ILE A 83 20.47 -4.02 16.89
C ILE A 83 19.35 -3.74 15.88
N VAL A 84 19.03 -4.73 15.06
CA VAL A 84 17.98 -4.68 14.04
C VAL A 84 16.89 -5.69 14.37
N ALA A 85 15.63 -5.27 14.35
CA ALA A 85 14.47 -6.15 14.55
C ALA A 85 13.27 -5.71 13.70
N ALA A 86 12.33 -6.62 13.44
CA ALA A 86 11.06 -6.27 12.80
C ALA A 86 10.22 -5.36 13.71
N VAL A 87 9.52 -4.37 13.13
CA VAL A 87 8.68 -3.45 13.89
C VAL A 87 7.34 -3.19 13.22
N THR A 88 6.28 -3.09 14.01
CA THR A 88 4.95 -2.68 13.54
C THR A 88 4.92 -1.17 13.35
N VAL A 89 4.44 -0.72 12.19
CA VAL A 89 4.25 0.70 11.87
C VAL A 89 2.78 0.98 11.65
N TYR A 90 2.26 2.00 12.34
CA TYR A 90 0.87 2.43 12.18
C TYR A 90 0.75 3.56 11.14
N GLY A 91 -0.43 3.76 10.57
CA GLY A 91 -0.74 5.00 9.85
C GLY A 91 -0.85 6.16 10.84
N ALA A 92 -0.14 7.25 10.61
CA ALA A 92 -0.16 8.39 11.51
C ALA A 92 -1.52 9.10 11.47
N ARG A 93 -2.08 9.43 12.63
CA ARG A 93 -3.17 10.42 12.76
C ARG A 93 -2.59 11.83 12.68
N SER A 94 -1.56 12.10 13.47
CA SER A 94 -0.84 13.37 13.43
C SER A 94 0.67 13.20 13.65
N ILE A 95 1.44 14.08 13.03
CA ILE A 95 2.89 14.20 13.19
C ILE A 95 3.19 15.69 13.35
N THR A 96 3.93 16.03 14.40
CA THR A 96 4.41 17.41 14.62
C THR A 96 5.91 17.49 14.34
N VAL A 97 6.31 18.40 13.47
CA VAL A 97 7.72 18.65 13.12
C VAL A 97 8.17 20.04 13.54
N SER A 98 9.45 20.21 13.84
CA SER A 98 10.08 21.51 14.09
C SER A 98 11.17 21.81 13.06
N GLY A 99 11.34 23.10 12.76
CA GLY A 99 12.31 23.62 11.81
C GLY A 99 12.46 25.13 11.97
N SER A 100 13.14 25.76 11.02
CA SER A 100 13.40 27.20 11.01
C SER A 100 12.12 28.02 10.82
N SER A 101 12.16 29.28 11.25
CA SER A 101 11.03 30.21 11.09
C SER A 101 10.68 30.45 9.62
N ILE A 102 11.70 30.49 8.74
CA ILE A 102 11.53 30.70 7.30
C ILE A 102 10.79 29.52 6.67
N THR A 103 11.21 28.29 6.98
CA THR A 103 10.55 27.08 6.44
C THR A 103 9.15 26.90 7.02
N THR A 104 8.96 27.21 8.31
CA THR A 104 7.64 27.18 8.97
C THR A 104 6.62 28.12 8.30
N GLN A 105 7.07 29.29 7.81
CA GLN A 105 6.19 30.26 7.14
C GLN A 105 5.97 29.98 5.65
N SER A 106 6.85 29.22 5.00
CA SER A 106 6.83 29.00 3.54
C SER A 106 6.27 27.64 3.13
N VAL A 107 6.31 26.65 4.02
CA VAL A 107 5.88 25.27 3.73
C VAL A 107 4.61 24.96 4.51
N SER A 108 3.50 24.71 3.81
CA SER A 108 2.22 24.38 4.45
C SER A 108 2.18 22.94 4.98
N PRO A 109 1.28 22.62 5.93
CA PRO A 109 1.03 21.24 6.39
C PRO A 109 0.75 20.23 5.27
N ALA A 110 -0.09 20.60 4.29
CA ALA A 110 -0.35 19.76 3.11
C ALA A 110 0.93 19.50 2.29
N THR A 111 1.81 20.48 2.22
CA THR A 111 3.12 20.38 1.55
C THR A 111 3.99 19.40 2.33
N LEU A 112 4.15 19.56 3.66
CA LEU A 112 4.87 18.59 4.51
C LEU A 112 4.38 17.16 4.32
N ARG A 113 3.05 16.95 4.33
CA ARG A 113 2.42 15.65 4.13
C ARG A 113 2.79 15.04 2.79
N MET A 114 2.74 15.80 1.70
CA MET A 114 3.12 15.30 0.37
C MET A 114 4.60 14.92 0.26
N ALA A 115 5.51 15.67 0.89
CA ALA A 115 6.95 15.36 0.86
C ALA A 115 7.34 14.14 1.69
N LEU A 116 6.63 13.93 2.80
CA LEU A 116 6.93 12.84 3.73
C LEU A 116 6.05 11.60 3.53
N LEU A 117 5.15 11.64 2.54
CA LEU A 117 4.18 10.58 2.25
C LEU A 117 4.86 9.20 2.15
N GLY A 118 4.38 8.24 2.93
CA GLY A 118 4.89 6.86 3.00
C GLY A 118 6.17 6.67 3.82
N LYS A 119 6.85 7.74 4.26
CA LYS A 119 8.04 7.64 5.12
C LYS A 119 7.65 7.18 6.52
N VAL A 120 8.50 6.33 7.10
CA VAL A 120 8.41 5.88 8.50
C VAL A 120 9.22 6.82 9.37
N MET A 121 8.69 7.20 10.54
CA MET A 121 9.38 8.07 11.48
C MET A 121 8.93 7.83 12.92
N THR A 122 9.80 8.23 13.84
CA THR A 122 9.65 8.14 15.30
C THR A 122 9.91 9.51 15.93
N VAL A 123 9.41 9.72 17.15
CA VAL A 123 9.69 10.94 17.92
C VAL A 123 11.20 11.13 18.12
N GLY A 124 11.67 12.34 17.83
CA GLY A 124 13.05 12.76 17.92
C GLY A 124 13.88 12.46 16.66
N ASP A 125 13.30 11.83 15.64
CA ASP A 125 13.98 11.61 14.37
C ASP A 125 14.21 12.92 13.63
N THR A 126 15.34 13.00 12.95
CA THR A 126 15.61 14.02 11.94
C THR A 126 15.09 13.52 10.59
N VAL A 127 14.34 14.35 9.86
CA VAL A 127 13.75 14.01 8.57
C VAL A 127 14.03 15.09 7.53
N SER A 128 14.16 14.70 6.26
CA SER A 128 14.36 15.65 5.16
C SER A 128 13.16 15.70 4.22
N LEU A 129 12.80 16.91 3.79
CA LEU A 129 11.80 17.16 2.75
C LEU A 129 12.38 16.95 1.34
N LEU A 130 13.70 17.12 1.18
CA LEU A 130 14.41 16.82 -0.06
C LEU A 130 15.20 15.51 0.08
N PRO A 131 14.97 14.52 -0.80
CA PRO A 131 15.69 13.26 -0.76
C PRO A 131 17.19 13.35 -1.06
N ARG A 132 17.72 14.50 -1.49
CA ARG A 132 19.13 14.64 -1.86
C ARG A 132 19.69 16.01 -1.48
N ASP A 133 20.88 16.01 -0.92
CA ASP A 133 21.76 17.16 -0.96
C ASP A 133 22.30 17.26 -2.37
N LEU A 134 21.88 18.26 -3.14
CA LEU A 134 22.35 18.42 -4.51
C LEU A 134 23.82 18.90 -4.52
N GLY A 135 24.41 19.23 -3.38
CA GLY A 135 25.73 19.85 -3.24
C GLY A 135 25.69 21.38 -3.39
N PRO A 136 26.78 22.09 -3.06
CA PRO A 136 26.84 23.54 -3.20
C PRO A 136 26.76 23.96 -4.68
N GLY A 137 25.81 24.85 -5.01
CA GLY A 137 25.67 25.47 -6.34
C GLY A 137 24.77 24.75 -7.36
N THR A 138 24.22 23.59 -7.03
CA THR A 138 23.37 22.78 -7.92
C THR A 138 21.88 23.10 -7.79
N SER A 139 21.43 23.58 -6.62
CA SER A 139 20.08 24.13 -6.43
C SER A 139 19.86 25.48 -7.13
N THR A 140 20.94 26.09 -7.63
CA THR A 140 20.96 27.45 -8.20
C THR A 140 21.11 27.50 -9.73
N SER A 141 21.30 26.36 -10.40
CA SER A 141 21.26 26.31 -11.87
C SER A 141 19.82 26.52 -12.35
N GLU A 142 19.58 27.53 -13.19
CA GLU A 142 18.23 27.82 -13.71
C GLU A 142 17.56 26.59 -14.35
N ALA A 143 18.34 25.74 -15.03
CA ALA A 143 17.86 24.52 -15.67
C ALA A 143 17.43 23.45 -14.66
N THR A 144 18.18 23.31 -13.56
CA THR A 144 17.84 22.38 -12.47
C THR A 144 16.61 22.88 -11.71
N SER A 145 16.56 24.19 -11.41
CA SER A 145 15.41 24.83 -10.76
C SER A 145 14.15 24.84 -11.64
N ALA A 146 14.30 24.86 -12.97
CA ALA A 146 13.19 24.73 -13.91
C ALA A 146 12.66 23.29 -13.96
N LEU A 147 13.56 22.29 -13.99
CA LEU A 147 13.17 20.88 -13.92
C LEU A 147 12.45 20.57 -12.60
N THR A 148 13.00 20.95 -11.45
CA THR A 148 12.36 20.70 -10.15
C THR A 148 10.99 21.38 -10.05
N ARG A 149 10.85 22.64 -10.52
CA ARG A 149 9.54 23.30 -10.62
C ARG A 149 8.57 22.57 -11.54
N SER A 150 9.04 22.04 -12.68
CA SER A 150 8.19 21.30 -13.62
C SER A 150 7.62 20.01 -13.04
N VAL A 151 8.30 19.39 -12.06
CA VAL A 151 7.83 18.20 -11.34
C VAL A 151 7.22 18.52 -9.96
N GLY A 152 6.95 19.81 -9.67
CA GLY A 152 6.30 20.24 -8.43
C GLY A 152 7.18 20.15 -7.18
N ILE A 153 8.50 20.21 -7.32
CA ILE A 153 9.47 20.19 -6.22
C ILE A 153 9.77 21.65 -5.82
N THR A 154 9.19 22.11 -4.72
CA THR A 154 9.43 23.43 -4.09
C THR A 154 10.12 23.35 -2.73
N TRP A 155 10.65 22.18 -2.37
CA TRP A 155 11.10 21.85 -1.03
C TRP A 155 12.45 22.46 -0.66
N THR A 156 12.67 22.63 0.64
CA THR A 156 13.96 23.05 1.21
C THR A 156 14.83 21.83 1.51
N SER A 157 16.15 22.00 1.50
CA SER A 157 17.11 20.98 1.96
C SER A 157 17.26 20.96 3.48
N GLU A 158 16.44 21.73 4.20
CA GLU A 158 16.48 21.80 5.65
C GLU A 158 16.09 20.46 6.27
N LEU A 159 16.81 20.07 7.32
CA LEU A 159 16.50 18.93 8.15
C LEU A 159 15.54 19.36 9.26
N LEU A 160 14.41 18.66 9.35
CA LEU A 160 13.37 18.90 10.36
C LEU A 160 13.50 17.86 11.47
N THR A 161 13.00 18.18 12.67
CA THR A 161 12.94 17.22 13.77
C THR A 161 11.50 16.83 14.06
N VAL A 162 11.23 15.53 14.18
CA VAL A 162 9.92 15.02 14.62
C VAL A 162 9.81 15.21 16.13
N THR A 163 8.81 15.97 16.57
CA THR A 163 8.62 16.33 17.98
C THR A 163 7.49 15.56 18.66
N ALA A 164 6.49 15.12 17.89
CA ALA A 164 5.40 14.28 18.36
C ALA A 164 4.82 13.46 17.21
N VAL A 165 4.26 12.29 17.54
CA VAL A 165 3.54 11.40 16.63
C VAL A 165 2.32 10.83 17.35
N ASP A 166 1.28 10.50 16.60
CA ASP A 166 0.09 9.82 17.11
C ASP A 166 -0.36 8.75 16.10
N PRO A 167 -0.51 7.47 16.48
CA PRO A 167 -0.28 6.90 17.81
C PRO A 167 1.19 6.86 18.22
N ASP A 168 1.45 6.68 19.52
CA ASP A 168 2.82 6.53 20.04
C ASP A 168 3.54 5.33 19.40
N GLY A 169 4.80 5.56 19.03
CA GLY A 169 5.65 4.57 18.37
C GLY A 169 5.97 4.91 16.91
N PRO A 170 6.49 3.96 16.13
CA PRO A 170 6.78 4.16 14.72
C PRO A 170 5.50 4.36 13.91
N VAL A 171 5.43 5.46 13.17
CA VAL A 171 4.29 5.79 12.31
C VAL A 171 4.73 6.06 10.88
N SER A 172 3.81 5.89 9.94
CA SER A 172 3.97 6.22 8.53
C SER A 172 3.04 7.37 8.14
N VAL A 173 3.53 8.31 7.34
CA VAL A 173 2.70 9.40 6.80
C VAL A 173 1.75 8.85 5.74
N GLN A 174 0.46 9.12 5.91
CA GLN A 174 -0.62 8.72 5.01
C GLN A 174 -1.33 9.96 4.45
N PRO A 175 -2.17 9.82 3.40
CA PRO A 175 -2.97 10.95 2.91
C PRO A 175 -3.92 11.54 3.96
N ASN A 176 -4.45 10.70 4.87
CA ASN A 176 -5.31 11.12 5.98
C ASN A 176 -4.53 11.49 7.25
N SER A 177 -3.19 11.54 7.21
CA SER A 177 -2.39 12.05 8.31
C SER A 177 -2.40 13.58 8.32
N LEU A 178 -2.33 14.20 9.50
CA LEU A 178 -1.92 15.59 9.62
C LEU A 178 -0.40 15.67 9.85
N VAL A 179 0.30 16.52 9.09
CA VAL A 179 1.71 16.85 9.39
C VAL A 179 1.81 18.36 9.63
N SER A 180 2.04 18.77 10.88
CA SER A 180 1.98 20.17 11.31
C SER A 180 3.30 20.67 11.92
N TRP A 181 3.45 21.99 11.98
CA TRP A 181 4.59 22.64 12.62
C TRP A 181 4.40 22.77 14.14
N GLN A 182 5.48 22.57 14.89
CA GLN A 182 5.50 22.79 16.33
C GLN A 182 5.13 24.24 16.68
N GLY A 183 4.17 24.41 17.58
CA GLY A 183 3.69 25.73 18.00
C GLY A 183 2.68 26.38 17.05
N SER A 184 2.35 25.76 15.91
CA SER A 184 1.16 26.12 15.14
C SER A 184 -0.06 25.57 15.88
N THR A 185 -0.67 26.38 16.75
CA THR A 185 -2.05 26.13 17.14
C THR A 185 -2.90 26.21 15.88
N ALA A 186 -3.75 25.20 15.63
CA ALA A 186 -4.65 25.12 14.46
C ALA A 186 -5.63 26.31 14.30
N THR A 187 -5.51 27.34 15.13
CA THR A 187 -6.20 28.62 15.11
C THR A 187 -5.57 29.69 14.21
N SER A 188 -4.44 29.44 13.53
CA SER A 188 -3.84 30.42 12.62
C SER A 188 -4.14 30.14 11.14
N VAL A 189 -5.42 30.05 10.76
CA VAL A 189 -5.85 30.20 9.36
C VAL A 189 -6.82 31.38 9.26
N THR A 190 -6.27 32.57 9.40
CA THR A 190 -6.89 33.77 8.82
C THR A 190 -5.78 34.75 8.44
N SER A 191 -5.85 35.24 7.20
CA SER A 191 -5.07 36.32 6.57
C SER A 191 -3.90 35.96 5.64
N ALA A 192 -4.21 35.23 4.56
CA ALA A 192 -3.54 35.44 3.26
C ALA A 192 -4.47 36.10 2.22
N THR A 193 -5.48 36.86 2.69
CA THR A 193 -6.31 37.76 1.87
C THR A 193 -6.80 38.92 2.75
N ALA A 194 -5.95 39.91 2.98
CA ALA A 194 -6.36 41.24 3.40
C ALA A 194 -5.27 42.25 3.01
N THR A 195 -5.63 43.14 2.09
CA THR A 195 -4.91 44.32 1.66
C THR A 195 -4.36 45.12 2.85
N ARG A 196 -3.02 45.18 3.00
CA ARG A 196 -2.35 46.29 3.68
C ARG A 196 -1.36 46.93 2.72
N GLN A 197 -1.74 48.10 2.22
CA GLN A 197 -0.81 49.06 1.64
C GLN A 197 0.12 49.52 2.76
N THR A 198 1.33 49.00 2.76
CA THR A 198 2.48 49.64 3.41
C THR A 198 3.62 49.54 2.41
N GLU A 199 4.06 50.70 1.94
CA GLU A 199 5.15 50.87 0.99
C GLU A 199 6.40 50.14 1.46
N LEU A 200 6.66 48.98 0.86
CA LEU A 200 7.94 48.30 0.90
C LEU A 200 8.31 47.98 -0.55
N THR A 201 9.48 48.46 -0.92
CA THR A 201 10.15 48.33 -2.22
C THR A 201 10.02 46.92 -2.80
N PRO A 202 9.71 46.77 -4.11
CA PRO A 202 9.43 45.47 -4.69
C PRO A 202 10.72 44.64 -4.77
N ALA A 203 10.82 43.60 -3.96
CA ALA A 203 11.74 42.51 -4.19
C ALA A 203 11.29 41.78 -5.46
N THR A 204 12.06 41.89 -6.53
CA THR A 204 11.93 41.12 -7.77
C THR A 204 12.21 39.65 -7.50
N GLY A 205 11.18 38.91 -7.08
CA GLY A 205 11.13 37.45 -7.14
C GLY A 205 9.94 37.03 -8.00
N PRO A 206 10.07 36.00 -8.87
CA PRO A 206 8.94 35.53 -9.65
C PRO A 206 7.84 35.04 -8.70
N ALA A 207 6.60 35.50 -8.94
CA ALA A 207 5.43 35.07 -8.19
C ALA A 207 5.31 33.53 -8.20
N PRO A 208 4.88 32.90 -7.09
CA PRO A 208 4.62 31.47 -7.08
C PRO A 208 3.61 31.12 -8.18
N ALA A 209 3.95 30.14 -9.01
CA ALA A 209 3.09 29.69 -10.10
C ALA A 209 1.72 29.26 -9.53
N ALA A 210 0.64 29.74 -10.13
CA ALA A 210 -0.71 29.27 -9.80
C ALA A 210 -0.77 27.74 -9.89
N PRO A 211 -1.50 27.05 -9.00
CA PRO A 211 -1.62 25.60 -9.06
C PRO A 211 -2.15 25.19 -10.43
N THR A 212 -1.46 24.25 -11.07
CA THR A 212 -1.89 23.70 -12.36
C THR A 212 -3.18 22.93 -12.13
N VAL A 213 -4.30 23.48 -12.61
CA VAL A 213 -5.61 22.83 -12.53
C VAL A 213 -5.57 21.61 -13.46
N ILE A 214 -5.67 20.41 -12.88
CA ILE A 214 -5.77 19.16 -13.63
C ILE A 214 -7.15 19.14 -14.30
N SER A 215 -7.17 18.97 -15.62
CA SER A 215 -8.43 18.92 -16.37
C SER A 215 -9.11 17.56 -16.21
N VAL A 216 -10.41 17.48 -16.52
CA VAL A 216 -11.13 16.19 -16.53
C VAL A 216 -10.53 15.20 -17.53
N GLU A 217 -9.93 15.70 -18.63
CA GLU A 217 -9.26 14.88 -19.64
C GLU A 217 -7.97 14.22 -19.13
N ASP A 218 -7.33 14.84 -18.13
CA ASP A 218 -6.09 14.37 -17.49
C ASP A 218 -6.35 13.32 -16.41
N LEU A 219 -7.62 13.08 -16.02
CA LEU A 219 -8.02 12.05 -15.05
C LEU A 219 -8.03 10.65 -15.66
N LYS A 220 -6.86 10.18 -16.11
CA LYS A 220 -6.70 8.88 -16.76
C LYS A 220 -7.13 7.74 -15.83
N GLY A 221 -8.09 6.93 -16.26
CA GLY A 221 -8.63 5.79 -15.51
C GLY A 221 -9.80 6.13 -14.58
N SER A 222 -10.23 7.39 -14.52
CA SER A 222 -11.39 7.82 -13.71
C SER A 222 -12.42 8.62 -14.50
N GLN A 223 -12.39 8.54 -15.84
CA GLN A 223 -13.28 9.34 -16.70
C GLN A 223 -14.75 8.95 -16.55
N ALA A 224 -15.06 7.66 -16.35
CA ALA A 224 -16.43 7.21 -16.12
C ALA A 224 -16.99 7.79 -14.81
N GLN A 225 -16.19 7.73 -13.75
CA GLN A 225 -16.50 8.33 -12.44
C GLN A 225 -16.64 9.84 -12.54
N ALA A 226 -15.74 10.52 -13.27
CA ALA A 226 -15.81 11.96 -13.50
C ALA A 226 -17.08 12.37 -14.24
N THR A 227 -17.45 11.63 -15.29
CA THR A 227 -18.67 11.86 -16.07
C THR A 227 -19.91 11.71 -15.19
N ARG A 228 -19.95 10.64 -14.39
CA ARG A 228 -21.06 10.37 -13.46
C ARG A 228 -21.21 11.46 -12.39
N LEU A 229 -20.09 11.89 -11.80
CA LEU A 229 -20.08 12.97 -10.82
C LEU A 229 -20.52 14.30 -11.45
N ALA A 230 -20.05 14.61 -12.66
CA ALA A 230 -20.43 15.81 -13.39
C ALA A 230 -21.94 15.83 -13.71
N GLU A 231 -22.50 14.70 -14.13
CA GLU A 231 -23.94 14.54 -14.38
C GLU A 231 -24.76 14.75 -13.12
N TRP A 232 -24.36 14.13 -12.00
CA TRP A 232 -25.04 14.32 -10.71
C TRP A 232 -25.05 15.78 -10.28
N LEU A 233 -23.89 16.45 -10.35
CA LEU A 233 -23.78 17.86 -10.02
C LEU A 233 -24.61 18.74 -10.97
N LYS A 234 -24.65 18.41 -12.26
CA LYS A 234 -25.46 19.13 -13.24
C LYS A 234 -26.95 19.06 -12.90
N LEU A 235 -27.47 17.86 -12.64
CA LEU A 235 -28.88 17.66 -12.29
C LEU A 235 -29.26 18.36 -10.98
N ALA A 236 -28.37 18.34 -9.98
CA ALA A 236 -28.63 18.92 -8.66
C ALA A 236 -28.53 20.46 -8.66
N LEU A 237 -27.54 21.02 -9.36
CA LEU A 237 -27.20 22.45 -9.26
C LEU A 237 -27.70 23.28 -10.45
N ASP A 238 -27.71 22.71 -11.66
CA ASP A 238 -28.00 23.45 -12.90
C ASP A 238 -29.43 23.17 -13.42
N GLU A 239 -29.92 21.94 -13.24
CA GLU A 239 -31.23 21.49 -13.74
C GLU A 239 -32.18 20.94 -12.63
N PRO A 240 -32.33 21.61 -11.47
CA PRO A 240 -33.08 21.07 -10.32
C PRO A 240 -34.58 20.87 -10.61
N GLU A 241 -35.15 21.60 -11.58
CA GLU A 241 -36.56 21.47 -11.96
C GLU A 241 -36.87 20.12 -12.63
N LEU A 242 -35.90 19.49 -13.29
CA LEU A 242 -36.06 18.14 -13.84
C LEU A 242 -36.28 17.12 -12.72
N LEU A 243 -35.47 17.22 -11.65
CA LEU A 243 -35.61 16.34 -10.48
C LEU A 243 -36.95 16.56 -9.78
N LYS A 244 -37.35 17.84 -9.58
CA LYS A 244 -38.65 18.17 -8.97
C LYS A 244 -39.84 17.64 -9.76
N THR A 245 -39.79 17.72 -11.09
CA THR A 245 -40.85 17.20 -11.97
C THR A 245 -41.03 15.68 -11.82
N LEU A 246 -39.95 14.97 -11.52
CA LEU A 246 -39.95 13.52 -11.28
C LEU A 246 -40.22 13.16 -9.80
N GLY A 247 -40.50 14.14 -8.93
CA GLY A 247 -40.74 13.92 -7.51
C GLY A 247 -39.47 13.65 -6.69
N ALA A 248 -38.28 13.89 -7.25
CA ALA A 248 -37.00 13.77 -6.55
C ALA A 248 -36.58 15.10 -5.94
N GLN A 249 -35.92 15.07 -4.78
CA GLN A 249 -35.30 16.26 -4.21
C GLN A 249 -33.98 16.58 -4.92
N PRO A 250 -33.65 17.87 -5.13
CA PRO A 250 -32.41 18.27 -5.81
C PRO A 250 -31.16 18.22 -4.92
N ASN A 251 -31.29 17.76 -3.68
CA ASN A 251 -30.16 17.66 -2.74
C ASN A 251 -29.16 16.63 -3.26
N LEU A 252 -27.87 16.91 -3.10
CA LEU A 252 -26.81 16.01 -3.55
C LEU A 252 -25.71 15.89 -2.49
N GLY A 253 -25.47 14.65 -2.09
CA GLY A 253 -24.39 14.24 -1.24
C GLY A 253 -23.61 13.08 -1.83
N VAL A 254 -22.31 13.27 -2.05
CA VAL A 254 -21.46 12.23 -2.66
C VAL A 254 -20.31 11.87 -1.75
N LEU A 255 -20.19 10.60 -1.39
CA LEU A 255 -18.99 10.04 -0.78
C LEU A 255 -18.10 9.40 -1.86
N ILE A 256 -16.94 9.98 -2.12
CA ILE A 256 -15.94 9.44 -3.02
C ILE A 256 -14.97 8.56 -2.24
N SER A 257 -14.93 7.27 -2.55
CA SER A 257 -14.11 6.28 -1.89
C SER A 257 -13.06 5.69 -2.82
N GLY A 258 -12.06 5.01 -2.27
CA GLY A 258 -11.03 4.32 -3.04
C GLY A 258 -9.64 4.43 -2.42
N PRO A 259 -8.64 3.72 -2.96
CA PRO A 259 -7.30 3.62 -2.36
C PRO A 259 -6.65 4.96 -2.02
N ALA A 260 -5.78 4.94 -1.01
CA ALA A 260 -4.96 6.09 -0.64
C ALA A 260 -4.13 6.58 -1.84
N GLY A 261 -4.16 7.88 -2.13
CA GLY A 261 -3.35 8.48 -3.20
C GLY A 261 -3.81 8.21 -4.65
N VAL A 262 -4.98 7.59 -4.86
CA VAL A 262 -5.54 7.33 -6.21
C VAL A 262 -6.04 8.59 -6.94
N GLY A 263 -6.19 9.72 -6.22
CA GLY A 263 -6.61 11.00 -6.82
C GLY A 263 -8.07 11.40 -6.55
N LYS A 264 -8.70 10.89 -5.48
CA LYS A 264 -10.09 11.23 -5.10
C LYS A 264 -10.38 12.73 -5.02
N ALA A 265 -9.57 13.47 -4.26
CA ALA A 265 -9.72 14.92 -4.14
C ALA A 265 -9.43 15.63 -5.47
N THR A 266 -8.48 15.13 -6.26
CA THR A 266 -8.18 15.65 -7.61
C THR A 266 -9.36 15.48 -8.56
N LEU A 267 -10.02 14.32 -8.56
CA LEU A 267 -11.26 14.07 -9.29
C LEU A 267 -12.34 15.10 -8.92
N ALA A 268 -12.60 15.28 -7.62
CA ALA A 268 -13.60 16.22 -7.14
C ALA A 268 -13.28 17.66 -7.59
N ARG A 269 -12.03 18.12 -7.42
CA ARG A 269 -11.60 19.46 -7.83
C ARG A 269 -11.72 19.67 -9.34
N ALA A 270 -11.30 18.69 -10.15
CA ALA A 270 -11.34 18.79 -11.61
C ALA A 270 -12.79 18.86 -12.14
N VAL A 271 -13.70 18.05 -11.60
CA VAL A 271 -15.12 18.08 -11.98
C VAL A 271 -15.80 19.37 -11.50
N CYS A 272 -15.40 19.89 -10.34
CA CYS A 272 -15.94 21.13 -9.77
C CYS A 272 -15.23 22.40 -10.27
N ALA A 273 -14.31 22.33 -11.24
CA ALA A 273 -13.48 23.47 -11.64
C ALA A 273 -14.28 24.69 -12.14
N ALA A 274 -15.47 24.47 -12.69
CA ALA A 274 -16.37 25.52 -13.15
C ALA A 274 -17.36 26.03 -12.07
N ARG A 275 -17.25 25.55 -10.82
CA ARG A 275 -18.18 25.82 -9.72
C ARG A 275 -17.45 26.51 -8.56
N THR A 276 -18.19 27.27 -7.74
CA THR A 276 -17.66 27.75 -6.46
C THR A 276 -17.39 26.54 -5.56
N LEU A 277 -16.13 26.34 -5.19
CA LEU A 277 -15.69 25.22 -4.36
C LEU A 277 -15.16 25.75 -3.03
N ILE A 278 -15.78 25.32 -1.93
CA ILE A 278 -15.28 25.54 -0.58
C ILE A 278 -14.70 24.22 -0.09
N GLU A 279 -13.40 24.21 0.17
CA GLU A 279 -12.66 23.02 0.54
C GLU A 279 -12.23 23.08 2.01
N LEU A 280 -12.32 21.94 2.70
CA LEU A 280 -11.74 21.70 4.01
C LEU A 280 -10.90 20.42 3.98
N ASP A 281 -9.73 20.45 4.61
CA ASP A 281 -8.92 19.26 4.83
C ASP A 281 -9.38 18.54 6.10
N GLY A 282 -9.89 17.31 5.95
CA GLY A 282 -10.37 16.48 7.04
C GLY A 282 -9.34 16.27 8.15
N PRO A 283 -8.08 15.95 7.85
CA PRO A 283 -7.02 15.82 8.85
C PRO A 283 -6.72 17.12 9.62
N GLU A 284 -6.61 18.26 8.93
CA GLU A 284 -6.44 19.56 9.60
C GLU A 284 -7.61 19.89 10.51
N ALA A 285 -8.85 19.71 10.03
CA ALA A 285 -10.04 19.92 10.83
C ALA A 285 -10.05 18.95 12.03
N GLY A 286 -9.89 17.65 11.80
CA GLY A 286 -9.95 16.58 12.79
C GLY A 286 -8.97 16.71 13.95
N ALA A 287 -7.81 17.34 13.72
CA ALA A 287 -6.80 17.58 14.75
C ALA A 287 -7.08 18.79 15.66
N THR A 288 -8.07 19.62 15.33
CA THR A 288 -8.46 20.75 16.18
C THR A 288 -9.27 20.29 17.40
N SER A 289 -9.42 21.15 18.41
CA SER A 289 -10.28 20.85 19.56
C SER A 289 -11.73 20.63 19.10
N ALA A 290 -12.55 19.95 19.91
CA ALA A 290 -13.95 19.70 19.56
C ALA A 290 -14.70 20.99 19.16
N ASP A 291 -14.54 22.08 19.92
CA ASP A 291 -15.15 23.37 19.58
C ASP A 291 -14.55 24.00 18.31
N GLY A 292 -13.23 23.87 18.12
CA GLY A 292 -12.54 24.31 16.90
C GLY A 292 -13.06 23.59 15.66
N ARG A 293 -13.21 22.27 15.73
CA ARG A 293 -13.79 21.42 14.66
C ARG A 293 -15.16 21.91 14.26
N LEU A 294 -16.05 22.09 15.24
CA LEU A 294 -17.41 22.52 14.99
C LEU A 294 -17.47 23.92 14.37
N ASN A 295 -16.65 24.85 14.86
CA ASN A 295 -16.61 26.22 14.32
C ASN A 295 -16.08 26.26 12.88
N MET A 296 -15.04 25.49 12.57
CA MET A 296 -14.49 25.41 11.20
C MET A 296 -15.54 24.89 10.21
N ILE A 297 -16.34 23.88 10.62
CA ILE A 297 -17.44 23.35 9.81
C ILE A 297 -18.55 24.38 9.66
N ARG A 298 -18.96 25.06 10.74
CA ARG A 298 -19.97 26.14 10.68
C ARG A 298 -19.59 27.26 9.73
N GLU A 299 -18.33 27.69 9.76
CA GLU A 299 -17.84 28.73 8.85
C GLU A 299 -17.86 28.27 7.39
N ALA A 300 -17.41 27.05 7.10
CA ALA A 300 -17.46 26.51 5.75
C ALA A 300 -18.90 26.33 5.24
N VAL A 301 -19.79 25.79 6.07
CA VAL A 301 -21.22 25.63 5.77
C VAL A 301 -21.88 27.01 5.55
N SER A 302 -21.58 28.00 6.39
CA SER A 302 -22.11 29.36 6.21
C SER A 302 -21.66 29.97 4.88
N ARG A 303 -20.37 29.84 4.53
CA ARG A 303 -19.84 30.35 3.25
C ARG A 303 -20.51 29.68 2.05
N VAL A 304 -20.63 28.35 2.03
CA VAL A 304 -21.19 27.64 0.86
C VAL A 304 -22.67 27.91 0.68
N ARG A 305 -23.41 28.10 1.79
CA ARG A 305 -24.83 28.47 1.74
C ARG A 305 -25.04 29.90 1.24
N GLN A 306 -24.09 30.81 1.49
CA GLN A 306 -24.14 32.18 1.00
C GLN A 306 -23.79 32.29 -0.48
N SER A 307 -22.78 31.55 -0.94
CA SER A 307 -22.30 31.62 -2.33
C SER A 307 -23.02 30.66 -3.28
N GLY A 308 -23.66 29.60 -2.75
CA GLY A 308 -23.96 28.41 -3.53
C GLY A 308 -22.69 27.66 -3.95
N GLY A 309 -22.86 26.47 -4.53
CA GLY A 309 -21.77 25.67 -5.10
C GLY A 309 -21.54 24.35 -4.35
N VAL A 310 -20.28 23.99 -4.15
CA VAL A 310 -19.88 22.68 -3.64
C VAL A 310 -19.05 22.82 -2.37
N LEU A 311 -19.43 22.11 -1.31
CA LEU A 311 -18.59 21.89 -0.12
C LEU A 311 -17.85 20.57 -0.30
N LEU A 312 -16.52 20.63 -0.37
CA LEU A 312 -15.64 19.47 -0.46
C LEU A 312 -14.88 19.29 0.87
N ILE A 313 -14.98 18.10 1.47
CA ILE A 313 -14.15 17.71 2.61
C ILE A 313 -13.25 16.53 2.21
N SER A 314 -11.94 16.75 2.12
CA SER A 314 -10.97 15.69 1.80
C SER A 314 -10.68 14.81 3.01
N ASP A 315 -10.48 13.51 2.80
CA ASP A 315 -10.15 12.51 3.84
C ASP A 315 -10.97 12.67 5.13
N ILE A 316 -12.30 12.67 4.99
CA ILE A 316 -13.28 13.00 6.04
C ILE A 316 -13.26 12.01 7.22
N ASP A 317 -12.68 10.81 7.05
CA ASP A 317 -12.49 9.82 8.10
C ASP A 317 -11.62 10.35 9.26
N ALA A 318 -10.73 11.30 9.00
CA ALA A 318 -9.98 11.97 10.06
C ALA A 318 -10.83 12.95 10.89
N LEU A 319 -11.91 13.49 10.32
CA LEU A 319 -12.84 14.41 10.98
C LEU A 319 -14.00 13.66 11.68
N LEU A 320 -14.54 12.64 11.03
CA LEU A 320 -15.71 11.87 11.46
C LEU A 320 -15.39 10.36 11.49
N PRO A 321 -14.52 9.90 12.41
CA PRO A 321 -14.17 8.48 12.50
C PRO A 321 -15.38 7.62 12.91
N ALA A 322 -15.32 6.31 12.62
CA ALA A 322 -16.36 5.34 12.96
C ALA A 322 -16.68 5.30 14.46
N ALA A 323 -15.66 5.49 15.31
CA ALA A 323 -15.85 5.72 16.74
C ALA A 323 -16.32 7.16 16.98
N ALA A 324 -17.63 7.37 16.86
CA ALA A 324 -18.21 8.71 16.90
C ALA A 324 -18.02 9.41 18.25
N GLU A 325 -17.41 10.59 18.21
CA GLU A 325 -17.33 11.51 19.35
C GLU A 325 -18.65 12.30 19.54
N PRO A 326 -18.95 12.84 20.74
CA PRO A 326 -20.17 13.63 20.95
C PRO A 326 -20.33 14.80 19.97
N VAL A 327 -19.23 15.48 19.62
CA VAL A 327 -19.22 16.61 18.68
C VAL A 327 -19.60 16.20 17.24
N ALA A 328 -19.39 14.93 16.86
CA ALA A 328 -19.73 14.43 15.53
C ALA A 328 -21.22 14.61 15.23
N THR A 329 -22.10 14.49 16.24
CA THR A 329 -23.54 14.72 16.09
C THR A 329 -23.85 16.16 15.67
N LEU A 330 -23.15 17.15 16.21
CA LEU A 330 -23.32 18.56 15.87
C LEU A 330 -22.74 18.86 14.48
N ILE A 331 -21.57 18.30 14.17
CA ILE A 331 -20.94 18.43 12.84
C ILE A 331 -21.86 17.87 11.75
N LEU A 332 -22.40 16.66 11.95
CA LEU A 332 -23.34 16.04 11.02
C LEU A 332 -24.62 16.87 10.87
N ALA A 333 -25.11 17.50 11.93
CA ALA A 333 -26.26 18.40 11.85
C ALA A 333 -25.96 19.62 10.96
N GLU A 334 -24.80 20.26 11.12
CA GLU A 334 -24.38 21.39 10.26
C GLU A 334 -24.25 20.95 8.79
N LEU A 335 -23.63 19.79 8.53
CA LEU A 335 -23.50 19.24 7.17
C LEU A 335 -24.87 18.95 6.54
N ARG A 336 -25.85 18.44 7.31
CA ARG A 336 -27.23 18.25 6.82
C ARG A 336 -27.86 19.57 6.41
N THR A 337 -27.60 20.66 7.14
CA THR A 337 -28.11 21.98 6.73
C THR A 337 -27.49 22.46 5.41
N ALA A 338 -26.23 22.10 5.14
CA ALA A 338 -25.59 22.39 3.86
C ALA A 338 -26.26 21.60 2.72
N VAL A 339 -26.42 20.29 2.88
CA VAL A 339 -27.04 19.40 1.86
C VAL A 339 -28.49 19.76 1.58
N ALA A 340 -29.24 20.20 2.59
CA ALA A 340 -30.63 20.65 2.44
C ALA A 340 -30.77 22.05 1.80
N THR A 341 -29.67 22.78 1.61
CA THR A 341 -29.71 24.13 1.01
C THR A 341 -29.75 24.02 -0.52
N SER A 342 -30.75 24.64 -1.14
CA SER A 342 -30.88 24.69 -2.61
C SER A 342 -29.64 25.34 -3.25
N GLY A 343 -29.12 24.72 -4.30
CA GLY A 343 -27.91 25.21 -4.98
C GLY A 343 -26.60 24.89 -4.25
N VAL A 344 -26.64 24.03 -3.24
CA VAL A 344 -25.45 23.49 -2.54
C VAL A 344 -25.38 21.98 -2.76
N ALA A 345 -24.19 21.48 -3.09
CA ALA A 345 -23.87 20.06 -3.07
C ALA A 345 -22.75 19.78 -2.08
N PHE A 346 -22.76 18.58 -1.50
CA PHE A 346 -21.73 18.11 -0.58
C PHE A 346 -20.94 16.95 -1.21
N ILE A 347 -19.62 17.04 -1.15
CA ILE A 347 -18.71 15.97 -1.56
C ILE A 347 -17.75 15.70 -0.41
N ALA A 348 -17.62 14.43 -0.03
CA ALA A 348 -16.61 13.98 0.92
C ALA A 348 -15.72 12.93 0.25
N THR A 349 -14.44 12.86 0.63
CA THR A 349 -13.56 11.79 0.17
C THR A 349 -13.05 10.96 1.33
N THR A 350 -12.85 9.65 1.15
CA THR A 350 -12.20 8.81 2.16
C THR A 350 -11.47 7.63 1.51
N ALA A 351 -10.37 7.18 2.13
CA ALA A 351 -9.75 5.92 1.76
C ALA A 351 -10.43 4.69 2.38
N HIS A 352 -11.12 4.89 3.50
CA HIS A 352 -11.66 3.83 4.32
C HIS A 352 -13.13 4.15 4.69
N PRO A 353 -14.09 3.84 3.79
CA PRO A 353 -15.52 4.11 4.02
C PRO A 353 -16.07 3.53 5.32
N ASP A 354 -15.48 2.43 5.78
CA ASP A 354 -15.92 1.72 6.99
C ASP A 354 -15.26 2.25 8.27
N ALA A 355 -14.18 3.03 8.13
CA ALA A 355 -13.57 3.77 9.23
C ALA A 355 -14.27 5.12 9.50
N LEU A 356 -15.39 5.38 8.81
CA LEU A 356 -16.17 6.62 8.86
C LEU A 356 -17.43 6.46 9.71
N ASP A 357 -17.90 7.55 10.32
CA ASP A 357 -19.19 7.60 11.00
C ASP A 357 -20.32 7.15 10.05
N ALA A 358 -21.00 6.06 10.40
CA ALA A 358 -22.02 5.44 9.57
C ALA A 358 -23.18 6.39 9.21
N ARG A 359 -23.43 7.42 10.03
CA ARG A 359 -24.49 8.41 9.78
C ARG A 359 -24.19 9.31 8.59
N LEU A 360 -22.93 9.43 8.16
CA LEU A 360 -22.56 10.19 6.97
C LEU A 360 -23.09 9.53 5.69
N ARG A 361 -23.09 8.18 5.64
CA ARG A 361 -23.63 7.38 4.53
C ARG A 361 -25.16 7.29 4.52
N GLY A 362 -25.83 8.09 5.35
CA GLY A 362 -27.28 8.18 5.39
C GLY A 362 -27.84 9.01 4.22
N PRO A 363 -29.12 8.81 3.87
CA PRO A 363 -29.77 9.49 2.74
C PRO A 363 -29.87 11.02 2.91
N GLU A 364 -29.68 11.53 4.14
CA GLU A 364 -29.71 12.96 4.44
C GLU A 364 -28.36 13.67 4.20
N LEU A 365 -27.27 12.92 3.98
CA LEU A 365 -25.91 13.47 3.89
C LEU A 365 -25.17 13.05 2.65
N CYS A 366 -24.88 11.76 2.50
CA CYS A 366 -24.28 11.18 1.29
C CYS A 366 -25.23 10.11 0.76
N ASP A 367 -26.16 10.51 -0.11
CA ASP A 367 -27.12 9.60 -0.74
C ASP A 367 -26.48 8.75 -1.85
N ARG A 368 -25.28 9.13 -2.31
CA ARG A 368 -24.54 8.45 -3.38
C ARG A 368 -23.10 8.19 -2.97
N GLU A 369 -22.58 7.06 -3.46
CA GLU A 369 -21.17 6.71 -3.32
C GLU A 369 -20.52 6.57 -4.70
N LEU A 370 -19.26 6.95 -4.79
CA LEU A 370 -18.46 6.86 -6.01
C LEU A 370 -17.08 6.25 -5.68
N GLY A 371 -16.88 5.00 -6.10
CA GLY A 371 -15.60 4.30 -5.89
C GLY A 371 -14.59 4.57 -7.02
N LEU A 372 -13.35 4.85 -6.63
CA LEU A 372 -12.18 4.82 -7.51
C LEU A 372 -11.39 3.54 -7.25
N SER A 373 -10.92 2.92 -8.33
CA SER A 373 -10.13 1.69 -8.31
C SER A 373 -8.64 1.95 -8.49
N LEU A 374 -7.81 0.96 -8.19
CA LEU A 374 -6.38 1.02 -8.50
C LEU A 374 -6.17 1.08 -10.02
N PRO A 375 -5.21 1.86 -10.52
CA PRO A 375 -4.94 1.94 -11.94
C PRO A 375 -4.26 0.66 -12.44
N ASP A 376 -4.75 0.11 -13.55
CA ASP A 376 -4.12 -0.99 -14.27
C ASP A 376 -2.85 -0.54 -15.01
N ALA A 377 -2.15 -1.47 -15.68
CA ALA A 377 -0.90 -1.12 -16.38
C ALA A 377 -1.10 -0.07 -17.48
N VAL A 378 -2.21 -0.15 -18.23
CA VAL A 378 -2.52 0.81 -19.30
C VAL A 378 -2.78 2.20 -18.70
N THR A 379 -3.57 2.27 -17.64
CA THR A 379 -3.86 3.51 -16.92
C THR A 379 -2.60 4.10 -16.30
N ARG A 380 -1.74 3.28 -15.67
CA ARG A 380 -0.47 3.76 -15.10
C ARG A 380 0.45 4.36 -16.17
N LYS A 381 0.51 3.77 -17.36
CA LYS A 381 1.23 4.36 -18.50
C LYS A 381 0.66 5.74 -18.84
N SER A 382 -0.66 5.85 -19.02
CA SER A 382 -1.30 7.14 -19.34
C SER A 382 -1.12 8.18 -18.23
N LEU A 383 -1.12 7.77 -16.96
CA LEU A 383 -0.81 8.65 -15.83
C LEU A 383 0.64 9.14 -15.87
N LEU A 384 1.60 8.26 -16.20
CA LEU A 384 3.00 8.65 -16.40
C LEU A 384 3.15 9.64 -17.55
N GLU A 385 2.44 9.44 -18.66
CA GLU A 385 2.43 10.38 -19.80
C GLU A 385 1.95 11.78 -19.36
N VAL A 386 0.87 11.85 -18.57
CA VAL A 386 0.37 13.12 -18.02
C VAL A 386 1.39 13.76 -17.07
N LEU A 387 1.98 12.98 -16.15
CA LEU A 387 2.96 13.47 -15.18
C LEU A 387 4.26 13.96 -15.86
N LEU A 388 4.63 13.36 -16.99
CA LEU A 388 5.84 13.68 -17.74
C LEU A 388 5.62 14.72 -18.85
N ALA A 389 4.38 15.16 -19.11
CA ALA A 389 4.03 16.00 -20.25
C ALA A 389 4.84 17.32 -20.32
N LYS A 390 5.25 17.87 -19.18
CA LYS A 390 6.06 19.11 -19.08
C LYS A 390 7.50 18.86 -18.63
N VAL A 391 7.92 17.60 -18.58
CA VAL A 391 9.23 17.19 -18.08
C VAL A 391 10.17 16.90 -19.25
N PRO A 392 11.33 17.57 -19.36
CA PRO A 392 12.30 17.27 -20.40
C PRO A 392 12.77 15.82 -20.25
N SER A 393 12.48 15.01 -21.27
CA SER A 393 12.71 13.56 -21.26
C SER A 393 13.27 13.10 -22.60
N GLN A 394 13.95 11.95 -22.59
CA GLN A 394 14.43 11.25 -23.78
C GLN A 394 13.48 10.10 -24.13
N ASN A 395 13.88 9.15 -24.98
CA ASN A 395 13.05 7.99 -25.33
C ASN A 395 12.77 7.11 -24.10
N LEU A 396 11.63 7.33 -23.43
CA LEU A 396 11.19 6.57 -22.26
C LEU A 396 10.29 5.42 -22.69
N GLN A 397 10.55 4.22 -22.15
CA GLN A 397 9.71 3.05 -22.35
C GLN A 397 8.72 2.95 -21.18
N LEU A 398 7.64 3.75 -21.25
CA LEU A 398 6.67 3.85 -20.14
C LEU A 398 5.87 2.56 -19.93
N ASP A 399 5.66 1.74 -20.96
CA ASP A 399 5.05 0.41 -20.84
C ASP A 399 5.85 -0.50 -19.90
N GLU A 400 7.18 -0.43 -19.97
CA GLU A 400 8.06 -1.20 -19.09
C GLU A 400 7.88 -0.75 -17.63
N ILE A 401 7.91 0.56 -17.38
CA ILE A 401 7.74 1.12 -16.03
C ILE A 401 6.35 0.80 -15.48
N ALA A 402 5.30 0.92 -16.30
CA ALA A 402 3.93 0.58 -15.91
C ALA A 402 3.81 -0.91 -15.53
N SER A 403 4.49 -1.81 -16.24
CA SER A 403 4.49 -3.25 -15.93
C SER A 403 5.23 -3.60 -14.63
N ARG A 404 6.22 -2.79 -14.23
CA ARG A 404 7.01 -2.95 -13.01
C ARG A 404 6.44 -2.22 -11.78
N THR A 405 5.28 -1.58 -11.93
CA THR A 405 4.62 -0.79 -10.87
C THR A 405 3.22 -1.32 -10.49
N PRO A 406 2.99 -2.64 -10.34
CA PRO A 406 1.69 -3.13 -9.89
C PRO A 406 1.34 -2.57 -8.50
N GLY A 407 0.10 -2.10 -8.34
CA GLY A 407 -0.38 -1.50 -7.10
C GLY A 407 0.04 -0.04 -6.87
N PHE A 408 0.85 0.57 -7.76
CA PHE A 408 1.17 2.00 -7.66
C PHE A 408 -0.07 2.84 -8.00
N VAL A 409 -0.35 3.84 -7.18
CA VAL A 409 -1.34 4.88 -7.47
C VAL A 409 -0.69 6.10 -8.12
N VAL A 410 -1.48 7.07 -8.59
CA VAL A 410 -0.95 8.31 -9.19
C VAL A 410 0.00 9.07 -8.24
N ALA A 411 -0.25 9.04 -6.93
CA ALA A 411 0.67 9.64 -5.94
C ALA A 411 2.05 8.94 -5.92
N ASP A 412 2.09 7.62 -6.05
CA ASP A 412 3.34 6.84 -6.12
C ASP A 412 4.07 7.11 -7.44
N LEU A 413 3.34 7.15 -8.56
CA LEU A 413 3.91 7.48 -9.87
C LEU A 413 4.48 8.90 -9.88
N ALA A 414 3.80 9.85 -9.25
CA ALA A 414 4.32 11.21 -9.10
C ALA A 414 5.59 11.23 -8.23
N ALA A 415 5.65 10.43 -7.16
CA ALA A 415 6.85 10.27 -6.35
C ALA A 415 8.00 9.64 -7.15
N LEU A 416 7.70 8.64 -7.97
CA LEU A 416 8.63 7.99 -8.90
C LEU A 416 9.22 8.99 -9.90
N VAL A 417 8.38 9.82 -10.53
CA VAL A 417 8.82 10.83 -11.49
C VAL A 417 9.65 11.92 -10.82
N ARG A 418 9.24 12.40 -9.62
CA ARG A 418 10.04 13.33 -8.81
C ARG A 418 11.42 12.75 -8.51
N GLU A 419 11.47 11.47 -8.18
CA GLU A 419 12.72 10.79 -7.89
C GLU A 419 13.63 10.64 -9.11
N ALA A 420 13.07 10.22 -10.23
CA ALA A 420 13.79 10.15 -11.50
C ALA A 420 14.31 11.53 -11.93
N ALA A 421 13.55 12.61 -11.68
CA ALA A 421 14.02 13.96 -11.96
C ALA A 421 15.22 14.38 -11.10
N LEU A 422 15.26 14.00 -9.82
CA LEU A 422 16.42 14.24 -8.96
C LEU A 422 17.67 13.46 -9.43
N ARG A 423 17.48 12.27 -9.99
CA ARG A 423 18.58 11.48 -10.59
C ARG A 423 19.11 12.14 -11.86
N ALA A 424 18.19 12.55 -12.74
CA ALA A 424 18.53 13.29 -13.95
C ALA A 424 19.27 14.61 -13.63
N ALA A 425 18.81 15.35 -12.61
CA ALA A 425 19.44 16.58 -12.14
C ALA A 425 20.86 16.35 -11.61
N ALA A 426 21.08 15.33 -10.77
CA ALA A 426 22.40 15.00 -10.26
C ALA A 426 23.37 14.62 -11.37
N ARG A 427 22.93 13.73 -12.29
CA ARG A 427 23.69 13.33 -13.47
C ARG A 427 24.04 14.52 -14.37
N ALA A 428 23.10 15.44 -14.55
CA ALA A 428 23.29 16.65 -15.34
C ALA A 428 24.31 17.59 -14.71
N SER A 429 24.29 17.73 -13.39
CA SER A 429 25.26 18.53 -12.64
C SER A 429 26.68 17.98 -12.75
N GLU A 430 26.87 16.67 -12.61
CA GLU A 430 28.19 16.03 -12.77
C GLU A 430 28.75 16.21 -14.17
N LYS A 431 27.89 16.18 -15.20
CA LYS A 431 28.26 16.28 -16.61
C LYS A 431 28.19 17.70 -17.17
N ALA A 432 27.87 18.70 -16.36
CA ALA A 432 27.61 20.09 -16.77
C ALA A 432 26.70 20.20 -18.02
N SER A 433 25.59 19.45 -18.02
CA SER A 433 24.66 19.33 -19.16
C SER A 433 23.24 19.74 -18.79
N ALA A 434 22.38 19.95 -19.80
CA ALA A 434 20.96 20.21 -19.54
C ALA A 434 20.28 18.98 -18.95
N PRO A 435 19.46 19.11 -17.89
CA PRO A 435 18.85 17.98 -17.25
C PRO A 435 17.69 17.44 -18.09
N ALA A 436 17.78 16.17 -18.49
CA ALA A 436 16.76 15.45 -19.24
C ALA A 436 16.61 14.05 -18.67
N LEU A 437 15.38 13.62 -18.44
CA LEU A 437 15.02 12.36 -17.82
C LEU A 437 15.25 11.18 -18.78
N GLY A 438 16.00 10.17 -18.35
CA GLY A 438 16.27 8.95 -19.10
C GLY A 438 15.61 7.70 -18.50
N GLN A 439 15.60 6.59 -19.24
CA GLN A 439 15.01 5.33 -18.78
C GLN A 439 15.66 4.81 -17.48
N GLU A 440 16.99 4.95 -17.37
CA GLU A 440 17.74 4.54 -16.17
C GLU A 440 17.34 5.33 -14.91
N ASP A 441 16.92 6.59 -15.07
CA ASP A 441 16.46 7.41 -13.94
C ASP A 441 15.15 6.85 -13.36
N LEU A 442 14.22 6.41 -14.22
CA LEU A 442 12.95 5.77 -13.81
C LEU A 442 13.17 4.38 -13.22
N ILE A 443 13.99 3.54 -13.87
CA ILE A 443 14.31 2.20 -13.36
C ILE A 443 15.00 2.32 -12.00
N GLY A 444 15.95 3.25 -11.88
CA GLY A 444 16.60 3.54 -10.63
C GLY A 444 15.61 3.99 -9.55
N ALA A 445 14.66 4.86 -9.88
CA ALA A 445 13.67 5.36 -8.93
C ALA A 445 12.80 4.24 -8.31
N LEU A 446 12.54 3.14 -9.03
CA LEU A 446 11.81 1.99 -8.52
C LEU A 446 12.50 1.31 -7.33
N SER A 447 13.82 1.44 -7.19
CA SER A 447 14.58 0.81 -6.10
C SER A 447 14.50 1.56 -4.76
N VAL A 448 13.82 2.72 -4.72
CA VAL A 448 13.70 3.58 -3.54
C VAL A 448 12.27 4.01 -3.22
N ILE A 449 11.34 3.95 -4.19
CA ILE A 449 9.95 4.34 -3.99
C ILE A 449 9.11 3.13 -3.56
N ARG A 450 8.57 3.21 -2.34
CA ARG A 450 7.60 2.26 -1.81
C ARG A 450 6.18 2.65 -2.26
N PRO A 451 5.38 1.72 -2.80
CA PRO A 451 3.97 2.01 -3.12
C PRO A 451 3.11 2.18 -1.87
N LEU A 452 2.22 3.17 -1.91
CA LEU A 452 1.26 3.49 -0.84
C LEU A 452 0.33 2.34 -0.49
N SER A 453 -0.09 1.52 -1.44
CA SER A 453 -0.93 0.34 -1.15
C SER A 453 -0.26 -0.64 -0.18
N ARG A 454 1.08 -0.62 -0.07
CA ARG A 454 1.85 -1.48 0.87
C ARG A 454 2.14 -0.82 2.22
N SER A 455 1.67 0.41 2.48
CA SER A 455 2.07 1.17 3.68
C SER A 455 1.21 0.87 4.93
N THR A 456 -0.01 0.35 4.77
CA THR A 456 -0.98 0.19 5.87
C THR A 456 -1.56 -1.22 6.05
N THR A 457 -1.43 -2.11 5.08
CA THR A 457 -2.01 -3.46 5.14
C THR A 457 -0.96 -4.53 4.83
N GLU A 458 -1.05 -5.66 5.53
CA GLU A 458 -0.37 -6.91 5.16
C GLU A 458 -0.99 -7.50 3.86
N GLU A 459 -1.11 -6.70 2.80
CA GLU A 459 -1.40 -7.25 1.50
C GLU A 459 -0.18 -8.05 1.02
N VAL A 460 -0.45 -9.24 0.53
CA VAL A 460 0.57 -10.10 -0.06
C VAL A 460 1.24 -9.34 -1.19
N ALA A 461 2.50 -8.95 -1.00
CA ALA A 461 3.29 -8.30 -2.03
C ALA A 461 3.28 -9.14 -3.32
N VAL A 462 2.56 -8.64 -4.33
CA VAL A 462 2.68 -9.10 -5.71
C VAL A 462 4.01 -8.56 -6.24
N GLY A 463 4.94 -9.44 -6.61
CA GLY A 463 6.16 -9.07 -7.34
C GLY A 463 7.51 -9.43 -6.71
N SER A 464 7.61 -10.24 -5.64
CA SER A 464 8.93 -10.72 -5.17
C SER A 464 9.25 -12.15 -5.59
N ILE A 465 8.25 -12.95 -5.97
CA ILE A 465 8.37 -14.39 -6.26
C ILE A 465 7.51 -14.66 -7.49
N THR A 466 8.08 -15.25 -8.54
CA THR A 466 7.36 -15.69 -9.74
C THR A 466 7.06 -17.18 -9.68
N LEU A 467 6.17 -17.68 -10.54
CA LEU A 467 5.96 -19.13 -10.71
C LEU A 467 7.26 -19.87 -11.04
N ASP A 468 8.23 -19.23 -11.69
CA ASP A 468 9.53 -19.82 -12.00
C ASP A 468 10.40 -20.02 -10.75
N ASP A 469 10.14 -19.26 -9.68
CA ASP A 469 10.86 -19.38 -8.40
C ASP A 469 10.28 -20.48 -7.49
N VAL A 470 9.07 -20.97 -7.78
CA VAL A 470 8.45 -22.06 -7.01
C VAL A 470 9.03 -23.40 -7.47
N GLY A 471 9.74 -24.13 -6.62
CA GLY A 471 10.24 -25.48 -6.96
C GLY A 471 9.13 -26.51 -7.12
N ASP A 472 9.24 -27.39 -8.12
CA ASP A 472 8.61 -28.72 -8.28
C ASP A 472 7.09 -28.89 -8.11
N MET A 473 6.34 -27.80 -8.03
CA MET A 473 4.87 -27.84 -8.07
C MET A 473 4.32 -27.94 -9.50
N VAL A 474 4.90 -28.75 -10.39
CA VAL A 474 4.59 -28.70 -11.83
C VAL A 474 3.08 -28.91 -12.10
N ALA A 475 2.50 -29.96 -11.55
CA ALA A 475 1.07 -30.26 -11.72
C ALA A 475 0.18 -29.18 -11.08
N THR A 476 0.51 -28.72 -9.87
CA THR A 476 -0.23 -27.67 -9.17
C THR A 476 -0.15 -26.33 -9.91
N LYS A 477 1.03 -25.93 -10.38
CA LYS A 477 1.24 -24.72 -11.17
C LYS A 477 0.44 -24.76 -12.46
N GLN A 478 0.47 -25.89 -13.16
CA GLN A 478 -0.31 -26.07 -14.37
C GLN A 478 -1.79 -25.94 -14.06
N ALA A 479 -2.31 -26.68 -13.08
CA ALA A 479 -3.72 -26.62 -12.69
C ALA A 479 -4.16 -25.21 -12.28
N LEU A 480 -3.33 -24.47 -11.54
CA LEU A 480 -3.60 -23.07 -11.15
C LEU A 480 -3.49 -22.11 -12.33
N THR A 481 -2.55 -22.33 -13.26
CA THR A 481 -2.42 -21.51 -14.47
C THR A 481 -3.67 -21.66 -15.33
N GLU A 482 -4.14 -22.89 -15.54
CA GLU A 482 -5.33 -23.20 -16.32
C GLU A 482 -6.61 -22.69 -15.66
N ALA A 483 -6.73 -22.84 -14.34
CA ALA A 483 -7.94 -22.48 -13.61
C ALA A 483 -8.03 -21.00 -13.21
N VAL A 484 -6.89 -20.29 -13.10
CA VAL A 484 -6.85 -18.90 -12.61
C VAL A 484 -6.28 -17.95 -13.65
N LEU A 485 -5.10 -18.23 -14.21
CA LEU A 485 -4.44 -17.28 -15.11
C LEU A 485 -5.11 -17.22 -16.49
N TRP A 486 -5.44 -18.36 -17.09
CA TRP A 486 -6.03 -18.37 -18.44
C TRP A 486 -7.36 -17.62 -18.54
N PRO A 487 -8.33 -17.79 -17.60
CA PRO A 487 -9.56 -16.99 -17.62
C PRO A 487 -9.30 -15.49 -17.56
N LEU A 488 -8.35 -15.06 -16.73
CA LEU A 488 -8.05 -13.66 -16.50
C LEU A 488 -7.18 -13.03 -17.61
N GLN A 489 -6.33 -13.82 -18.28
CA GLN A 489 -5.44 -13.35 -19.34
C GLN A 489 -6.03 -13.48 -20.74
N HIS A 490 -6.97 -14.40 -20.94
CA HIS A 490 -7.52 -14.75 -22.25
C HIS A 490 -9.07 -14.82 -22.26
N PRO A 491 -9.79 -13.80 -21.75
CA PRO A 491 -11.25 -13.83 -21.64
C PRO A 491 -11.95 -14.00 -23.00
N ASP A 492 -11.42 -13.36 -24.06
CA ASP A 492 -11.96 -13.46 -25.42
C ASP A 492 -11.92 -14.90 -25.97
N THR A 493 -10.90 -15.67 -25.60
CA THR A 493 -10.75 -17.07 -26.03
C THR A 493 -11.83 -17.94 -25.39
N PHE A 494 -12.10 -17.76 -24.10
CA PHE A 494 -13.17 -18.48 -23.39
C PHE A 494 -14.55 -18.13 -23.99
N GLN A 495 -14.79 -16.85 -24.28
CA GLN A 495 -16.03 -16.40 -24.91
C GLN A 495 -16.21 -17.01 -26.31
N ARG A 496 -15.16 -17.03 -27.14
CA ARG A 496 -15.20 -17.62 -28.49
C ARG A 496 -15.42 -19.13 -28.48
N LEU A 497 -14.88 -19.82 -27.47
CA LEU A 497 -15.01 -21.27 -27.33
C LEU A 497 -16.33 -21.68 -26.64
N GLY A 498 -17.06 -20.74 -26.04
CA GLY A 498 -18.30 -21.02 -25.33
C GLY A 498 -18.10 -21.86 -24.07
N VAL A 499 -16.92 -21.76 -23.44
CA VAL A 499 -16.58 -22.49 -22.22
C VAL A 499 -16.70 -21.53 -21.04
N ASP A 500 -17.44 -21.93 -20.02
CA ASP A 500 -17.52 -21.18 -18.77
C ASP A 500 -16.22 -21.37 -17.97
N PRO A 501 -15.53 -20.27 -17.59
CA PRO A 501 -14.36 -20.38 -16.74
C PRO A 501 -14.75 -20.82 -15.32
N PRO A 502 -13.89 -21.57 -14.62
CA PRO A 502 -14.16 -21.99 -13.26
C PRO A 502 -14.23 -20.76 -12.33
N ARG A 503 -15.29 -20.66 -11.53
CA ARG A 503 -15.53 -19.48 -10.67
C ARG A 503 -14.67 -19.47 -9.41
N GLY A 504 -14.29 -20.66 -8.93
CA GLY A 504 -13.53 -20.78 -7.71
C GLY A 504 -12.68 -22.05 -7.65
N VAL A 505 -11.52 -21.89 -7.04
CA VAL A 505 -10.52 -22.95 -6.82
C VAL A 505 -10.35 -23.14 -5.32
N LEU A 506 -10.38 -24.38 -4.84
CA LEU A 506 -9.94 -24.74 -3.49
C LEU A 506 -8.59 -25.45 -3.58
N LEU A 507 -7.57 -24.80 -3.03
CA LEU A 507 -6.24 -25.34 -2.82
C LEU A 507 -6.17 -25.99 -1.43
N TYR A 508 -5.88 -27.28 -1.35
CA TYR A 508 -5.78 -27.98 -0.07
C TYR A 508 -4.55 -28.88 -0.04
N GLY A 509 -4.06 -29.16 1.17
CA GLY A 509 -2.86 -29.98 1.35
C GLY A 509 -2.25 -29.80 2.74
N PRO A 510 -1.16 -30.52 3.04
CA PRO A 510 -0.55 -30.48 4.36
C PRO A 510 -0.03 -29.07 4.71
N PRO A 511 0.06 -28.71 5.99
CA PRO A 511 0.66 -27.44 6.40
C PRO A 511 2.10 -27.36 5.91
N GLY A 512 2.58 -26.14 5.66
CA GLY A 512 3.97 -25.92 5.24
C GLY A 512 4.34 -26.37 3.82
N CYS A 513 3.41 -26.92 3.03
CA CYS A 513 3.68 -27.33 1.64
C CYS A 513 3.55 -26.21 0.61
N GLY A 514 3.58 -24.93 1.03
CA GLY A 514 3.66 -23.80 0.10
C GLY A 514 2.36 -23.41 -0.61
N LYS A 515 1.17 -23.77 -0.09
CA LYS A 515 -0.14 -23.32 -0.63
C LYS A 515 -0.22 -21.79 -0.78
N THR A 516 0.01 -21.07 0.32
CA THR A 516 0.06 -19.61 0.30
C THR A 516 1.14 -19.12 -0.66
N PHE A 517 2.32 -19.75 -0.65
CA PHE A 517 3.49 -19.37 -1.48
C PHE A 517 3.22 -19.45 -2.99
N VAL A 518 2.65 -20.57 -3.47
CA VAL A 518 2.33 -20.74 -4.90
C VAL A 518 1.26 -19.75 -5.36
N VAL A 519 0.32 -19.39 -4.50
CA VAL A 519 -0.69 -18.37 -4.82
C VAL A 519 -0.05 -16.99 -4.98
N ARG A 520 0.93 -16.64 -4.12
CA ARG A 520 1.67 -15.36 -4.28
C ARG A 520 2.48 -15.35 -5.58
N ALA A 521 3.06 -16.49 -5.93
CA ALA A 521 3.83 -16.65 -7.15
C ALA A 521 2.94 -16.54 -8.41
N LEU A 522 1.78 -17.21 -8.38
CA LEU A 522 0.75 -17.16 -9.42
C LEU A 522 0.28 -15.73 -9.67
N ALA A 523 -0.04 -15.01 -8.59
CA ALA A 523 -0.41 -13.61 -8.66
C ALA A 523 0.66 -12.72 -9.32
N SER A 524 1.92 -12.93 -8.93
CA SER A 524 3.05 -12.15 -9.43
C SER A 524 3.32 -12.42 -10.92
N SER A 525 3.27 -13.69 -11.34
CA SER A 525 3.38 -14.08 -12.74
C SER A 525 2.20 -13.59 -13.57
N GLY A 526 0.99 -13.60 -13.00
CA GLY A 526 -0.23 -13.16 -13.66
C GLY A 526 -0.37 -11.65 -13.82
N ARG A 527 0.42 -10.85 -13.08
CA ARG A 527 0.27 -9.39 -12.95
C ARG A 527 -1.15 -8.97 -12.55
N LEU A 528 -1.79 -9.81 -11.74
CA LEU A 528 -3.16 -9.63 -11.26
C LEU A 528 -3.18 -8.77 -10.00
N SER A 529 -4.27 -8.05 -9.75
CA SER A 529 -4.53 -7.50 -8.42
C SER A 529 -4.91 -8.64 -7.48
N VAL A 530 -4.39 -8.64 -6.24
CA VAL A 530 -4.65 -9.72 -5.29
C VAL A 530 -5.25 -9.16 -4.02
N HIS A 531 -6.40 -9.72 -3.65
CA HIS A 531 -7.09 -9.40 -2.41
C HIS A 531 -6.97 -10.61 -1.49
N ALA A 532 -5.92 -10.62 -0.67
CA ALA A 532 -5.63 -11.72 0.24
C ALA A 532 -6.18 -11.45 1.63
N VAL A 533 -6.89 -12.41 2.21
CA VAL A 533 -7.36 -12.36 3.60
C VAL A 533 -7.16 -13.72 4.26
N LYS A 534 -6.69 -13.72 5.52
CA LYS A 534 -6.68 -14.92 6.36
C LYS A 534 -8.01 -15.04 7.11
N GLY A 535 -8.60 -16.23 7.11
CA GLY A 535 -9.91 -16.49 7.72
C GLY A 535 -10.00 -16.07 9.19
N ALA A 536 -8.98 -16.40 9.99
CA ALA A 536 -8.91 -16.00 11.39
C ALA A 536 -8.87 -14.47 11.59
N GLU A 537 -8.10 -13.75 10.76
CA GLU A 537 -7.99 -12.29 10.88
C GLU A 537 -9.29 -11.56 10.57
N LEU A 538 -10.09 -12.07 9.63
CA LEU A 538 -11.38 -11.47 9.28
C LEU A 538 -12.41 -11.66 10.40
N MET A 539 -12.33 -12.75 11.15
CA MET A 539 -13.19 -13.02 12.30
C MET A 539 -12.79 -12.20 13.53
N ASP A 540 -11.49 -12.06 13.80
CA ASP A 540 -10.99 -11.41 15.02
C ASP A 540 -10.95 -9.87 14.94
N LYS A 541 -10.54 -9.29 13.81
CA LYS A 541 -10.42 -7.82 13.67
C LYS A 541 -11.78 -7.11 13.60
N TRP A 542 -12.87 -7.84 13.32
CA TRP A 542 -14.18 -7.27 12.98
C TRP A 542 -15.31 -7.87 13.82
N VAL A 543 -15.13 -7.94 15.15
CA VAL A 543 -16.17 -8.37 16.08
C VAL A 543 -17.44 -7.52 15.87
N GLY A 544 -18.46 -8.09 15.23
CA GLY A 544 -19.74 -7.46 14.93
C GLY A 544 -19.94 -6.95 13.48
N SER A 545 -18.95 -7.05 12.58
CA SER A 545 -19.06 -6.62 11.17
C SER A 545 -18.34 -7.53 10.15
N SER A 546 -17.99 -8.76 10.51
CA SER A 546 -17.32 -9.72 9.61
C SER A 546 -18.07 -10.00 8.30
N GLU A 547 -19.41 -9.97 8.29
CA GLU A 547 -20.22 -10.10 7.05
C GLU A 547 -19.93 -8.95 6.07
N GLN A 548 -19.80 -7.72 6.59
CA GLN A 548 -19.54 -6.54 5.78
C GLN A 548 -18.12 -6.59 5.20
N ALA A 549 -17.14 -7.03 6.00
CA ALA A 549 -15.77 -7.21 5.53
C ALA A 549 -15.65 -8.18 4.33
N VAL A 550 -16.46 -9.25 4.30
CA VAL A 550 -16.54 -10.15 3.15
C VAL A 550 -17.10 -9.42 1.92
N ARG A 551 -18.18 -8.66 2.07
CA ARG A 551 -18.75 -7.87 0.95
C ARG A 551 -17.76 -6.84 0.42
N ASP A 552 -17.05 -6.15 1.31
CA ASP A 552 -16.08 -5.13 0.94
C ASP A 552 -14.85 -5.73 0.26
N LEU A 553 -14.43 -6.94 0.66
CA LEU A 553 -13.38 -7.70 -0.01
C LEU A 553 -13.75 -7.99 -1.47
N PHE A 554 -14.93 -8.56 -1.71
CA PHE A 554 -15.38 -8.90 -3.06
C PHE A 554 -15.68 -7.65 -3.89
N ARG A 555 -16.15 -6.56 -3.28
CA ARG A 555 -16.30 -5.25 -3.95
C ARG A 555 -14.96 -4.72 -4.43
N ARG A 556 -13.94 -4.67 -3.56
CA ARG A 556 -12.58 -4.23 -3.94
C ARG A 556 -11.99 -5.10 -5.05
N ALA A 557 -12.24 -6.40 -5.01
CA ALA A 557 -11.80 -7.32 -6.05
C ALA A 557 -12.46 -7.03 -7.40
N ARG A 558 -13.79 -6.82 -7.42
CA ARG A 558 -14.53 -6.42 -8.63
C ARG A 558 -14.02 -5.09 -9.19
N ASP A 559 -13.77 -4.12 -8.32
CA ASP A 559 -13.31 -2.78 -8.72
C ASP A 559 -11.89 -2.79 -9.33
N SER A 560 -11.06 -3.78 -8.98
CA SER A 560 -9.67 -3.88 -9.42
C SER A 560 -9.40 -5.04 -10.38
N ALA A 561 -10.47 -5.54 -11.03
CA ALA A 561 -10.39 -6.57 -12.05
C ALA A 561 -9.39 -6.20 -13.18
N PRO A 562 -8.59 -7.14 -13.73
CA PRO A 562 -8.59 -8.57 -13.41
C PRO A 562 -7.94 -8.87 -12.06
N SER A 563 -8.68 -9.59 -11.20
CA SER A 563 -8.30 -9.76 -9.79
C SER A 563 -8.43 -11.20 -9.28
N LEU A 564 -7.64 -11.49 -8.26
CA LEU A 564 -7.63 -12.76 -7.53
C LEU A 564 -8.03 -12.49 -6.07
N VAL A 565 -9.16 -13.06 -5.63
CA VAL A 565 -9.52 -13.09 -4.21
C VAL A 565 -8.89 -14.32 -3.59
N PHE A 566 -7.94 -14.13 -2.68
CA PHE A 566 -7.28 -15.22 -1.97
C PHE A 566 -7.79 -15.32 -0.53
N LEU A 567 -8.50 -16.40 -0.22
CA LEU A 567 -9.03 -16.71 1.11
C LEU A 567 -8.14 -17.78 1.75
N ASP A 568 -7.13 -17.37 2.52
CA ASP A 568 -6.28 -18.31 3.27
C ASP A 568 -7.01 -18.78 4.53
N GLU A 569 -6.78 -20.02 4.94
CA GLU A 569 -7.48 -20.65 6.08
C GLU A 569 -9.01 -20.53 5.97
N VAL A 570 -9.55 -20.86 4.79
CA VAL A 570 -11.00 -20.73 4.51
C VAL A 570 -11.86 -21.61 5.44
N ASP A 571 -11.30 -22.66 6.05
CA ASP A 571 -11.95 -23.47 7.07
C ASP A 571 -12.27 -22.69 8.36
N ALA A 572 -11.49 -21.65 8.68
CA ALA A 572 -11.80 -20.75 9.80
C ALA A 572 -12.92 -19.75 9.43
N LEU A 573 -12.98 -19.33 8.17
CA LEU A 573 -13.99 -18.38 7.66
C LEU A 573 -15.35 -19.05 7.46
N ALA A 574 -15.36 -20.30 7.01
CA ALA A 574 -16.56 -21.04 6.67
C ALA A 574 -16.53 -22.49 7.18
N PRO A 575 -16.52 -22.68 8.51
CA PRO A 575 -16.58 -24.00 9.12
C PRO A 575 -17.95 -24.66 8.85
N ARG A 576 -18.01 -25.99 9.00
CA ARG A 576 -19.29 -26.72 8.98
C ARG A 576 -20.26 -26.13 10.01
N ARG A 577 -21.49 -25.89 9.55
CA ARG A 577 -22.59 -25.37 10.38
C ARG A 577 -22.75 -26.22 11.64
N GLY A 578 -22.87 -25.55 12.79
CA GLY A 578 -23.01 -26.19 14.10
C GLY A 578 -21.70 -26.58 14.81
N GLN A 579 -20.53 -26.30 14.23
CA GLN A 579 -19.24 -26.46 14.93
C GLN A 579 -18.83 -25.24 15.77
N SER A 580 -19.38 -24.05 15.49
CA SER A 580 -19.11 -22.83 16.25
C SER A 580 -20.25 -22.54 17.23
N PHE A 581 -19.92 -22.24 18.50
CA PHE A 581 -20.89 -21.91 19.56
C PHE A 581 -21.22 -20.41 19.64
N ASP A 582 -20.90 -19.64 18.60
CA ASP A 582 -21.13 -18.20 18.58
C ASP A 582 -22.59 -17.88 18.25
N SER A 583 -22.99 -16.63 18.53
CA SER A 583 -24.36 -16.08 18.40
C SER A 583 -24.93 -16.01 16.96
N GLY A 584 -24.56 -16.95 16.10
CA GLY A 584 -24.95 -17.02 14.68
C GLY A 584 -24.15 -16.09 13.76
N VAL A 585 -23.07 -15.46 14.27
CA VAL A 585 -22.21 -14.56 13.48
C VAL A 585 -21.52 -15.33 12.35
N THR A 586 -20.93 -16.48 12.66
CA THR A 586 -20.25 -17.34 11.67
C THR A 586 -21.18 -17.77 10.55
N ASP A 587 -22.41 -18.18 10.86
CA ASP A 587 -23.41 -18.57 9.86
C ASP A 587 -23.78 -17.42 8.91
N ARG A 588 -23.84 -16.18 9.41
CA ARG A 588 -24.07 -14.98 8.57
C ARG A 588 -22.88 -14.69 7.66
N VAL A 589 -21.66 -14.84 8.15
CA VAL A 589 -20.43 -14.69 7.34
C VAL A 589 -20.39 -15.74 6.23
N VAL A 590 -20.71 -17.01 6.53
CA VAL A 590 -20.80 -18.07 5.52
C VAL A 590 -21.88 -17.73 4.50
N ALA A 591 -23.07 -17.29 4.94
CA ALA A 591 -24.14 -16.90 4.02
C ALA A 591 -23.74 -15.74 3.10
N ALA A 592 -23.03 -14.73 3.64
CA ALA A 592 -22.51 -13.61 2.87
C ALA A 592 -21.46 -14.07 1.84
N LEU A 593 -20.52 -14.92 2.24
CA LEU A 593 -19.52 -15.49 1.34
C LEU A 593 -20.17 -16.29 0.20
N LEU A 594 -21.17 -17.13 0.51
CA LEU A 594 -21.92 -17.87 -0.51
C LEU A 594 -22.65 -16.92 -1.47
N THR A 595 -23.24 -15.83 -0.95
CA THR A 595 -23.92 -14.82 -1.77
C THR A 595 -22.95 -14.11 -2.72
N GLU A 596 -21.75 -13.78 -2.25
CA GLU A 596 -20.71 -13.15 -3.07
C GLU A 596 -20.17 -14.10 -4.16
N LEU A 597 -20.05 -15.40 -3.85
CA LEU A 597 -19.66 -16.43 -4.82
C LEU A 597 -20.75 -16.70 -5.88
N ASP A 598 -22.02 -16.66 -5.46
CA ASP A 598 -23.19 -16.89 -6.32
C ASP A 598 -23.57 -15.66 -7.16
N GLY A 599 -22.92 -14.51 -6.95
CA GLY A 599 -23.32 -13.17 -7.41
C GLY A 599 -23.95 -13.08 -8.81
N VAL A 600 -24.95 -12.19 -8.91
CA VAL A 600 -25.86 -11.99 -10.07
C VAL A 600 -25.15 -11.47 -11.33
N GLU A 601 -24.00 -10.80 -11.18
CA GLU A 601 -23.11 -10.45 -12.29
C GLU A 601 -22.03 -11.53 -12.45
N PRO A 602 -21.81 -12.09 -13.65
CA PRO A 602 -20.75 -13.07 -13.85
C PRO A 602 -19.38 -12.40 -13.59
N LEU A 603 -18.70 -12.86 -12.53
CA LEU A 603 -17.32 -12.53 -12.14
C LEU A 603 -16.31 -13.02 -13.20
N ARG A 604 -16.42 -12.57 -14.45
CA ARG A 604 -15.54 -13.04 -15.54
C ARG A 604 -14.08 -12.66 -15.29
N ASP A 605 -13.88 -11.53 -14.64
CA ASP A 605 -12.56 -10.93 -14.41
C ASP A 605 -12.13 -11.02 -12.94
N VAL A 606 -12.82 -11.82 -12.12
CA VAL A 606 -12.48 -12.06 -10.72
C VAL A 606 -12.50 -13.56 -10.43
N VAL A 607 -11.36 -14.12 -10.05
CA VAL A 607 -11.27 -15.53 -9.65
C VAL A 607 -11.12 -15.62 -8.14
N VAL A 608 -11.83 -16.56 -7.51
CA VAL A 608 -11.70 -16.83 -6.07
C VAL A 608 -10.85 -18.07 -5.84
N LEU A 609 -9.84 -17.96 -4.98
CA LEU A 609 -8.99 -19.07 -4.56
C LEU A 609 -9.02 -19.19 -3.04
N GLY A 610 -9.57 -20.29 -2.54
CA GLY A 610 -9.51 -20.65 -1.13
C GLY A 610 -8.32 -21.57 -0.84
N ALA A 611 -7.64 -21.39 0.29
CA ALA A 611 -6.64 -22.33 0.77
C ALA A 611 -7.01 -22.89 2.16
N THR A 612 -6.77 -24.19 2.36
CA THR A 612 -6.99 -24.84 3.66
C THR A 612 -6.01 -25.98 3.91
N ASN A 613 -5.75 -26.28 5.19
CA ASN A 613 -5.08 -27.50 5.61
C ASN A 613 -6.06 -28.62 5.97
N ARG A 614 -7.35 -28.30 6.13
CA ARG A 614 -8.40 -29.16 6.70
C ARG A 614 -9.68 -29.05 5.87
N PRO A 615 -9.67 -29.54 4.62
CA PRO A 615 -10.81 -29.42 3.72
C PRO A 615 -12.08 -30.10 4.25
N GLU A 616 -11.94 -31.09 5.13
CA GLU A 616 -13.04 -31.75 5.83
C GLU A 616 -13.84 -30.82 6.75
N LEU A 617 -13.25 -29.72 7.23
CA LEU A 617 -13.90 -28.77 8.15
C LEU A 617 -14.73 -27.69 7.45
N ILE A 618 -14.59 -27.54 6.13
CA ILE A 618 -15.29 -26.52 5.34
C ILE A 618 -16.78 -26.88 5.18
N ASP A 619 -17.67 -25.88 5.17
CA ASP A 619 -19.07 -26.06 4.76
C ASP A 619 -19.16 -26.66 3.34
N PRO A 620 -19.74 -27.87 3.16
CA PRO A 620 -19.89 -28.49 1.85
C PRO A 620 -20.60 -27.63 0.80
N ALA A 621 -21.39 -26.63 1.23
CA ALA A 621 -22.03 -25.66 0.36
C ALA A 621 -21.02 -24.84 -0.46
N LEU A 622 -19.82 -24.55 0.05
CA LEU A 622 -18.79 -23.83 -0.70
C LEU A 622 -18.24 -24.62 -1.89
N LEU A 623 -18.32 -25.94 -1.81
CA LEU A 623 -17.69 -26.87 -2.75
C LEU A 623 -18.69 -27.38 -3.81
N ARG A 624 -19.82 -26.68 -3.99
CA ARG A 624 -20.82 -26.98 -5.01
C ARG A 624 -20.43 -26.35 -6.35
N PRO A 625 -20.90 -26.91 -7.48
CA PRO A 625 -20.70 -26.31 -8.80
C PRO A 625 -21.11 -24.83 -8.84
N GLY A 626 -20.31 -24.00 -9.51
CA GLY A 626 -20.48 -22.54 -9.57
C GLY A 626 -19.84 -21.76 -8.41
N ARG A 627 -19.24 -22.44 -7.42
CA ARG A 627 -18.51 -21.84 -6.29
C ARG A 627 -17.04 -22.29 -6.32
N MET A 628 -16.53 -22.94 -5.26
CA MET A 628 -15.19 -23.55 -5.23
C MET A 628 -15.23 -24.97 -5.78
N GLU A 629 -15.50 -25.09 -7.08
CA GLU A 629 -15.71 -26.38 -7.74
C GLU A 629 -14.41 -27.07 -8.16
N ARG A 630 -13.34 -26.30 -8.41
CA ARG A 630 -12.05 -26.86 -8.80
C ARG A 630 -11.20 -27.16 -7.56
N LEU A 631 -11.03 -28.44 -7.26
CA LEU A 631 -10.19 -28.94 -6.16
C LEU A 631 -8.77 -29.18 -6.65
N VAL A 632 -7.77 -28.55 -6.01
CA VAL A 632 -6.34 -28.73 -6.33
C VAL A 632 -5.62 -29.19 -5.07
N PHE A 633 -5.10 -30.41 -5.10
CA PHE A 633 -4.29 -30.97 -4.02
C PHE A 633 -2.82 -30.55 -4.18
N VAL A 634 -2.23 -30.01 -3.12
CA VAL A 634 -0.80 -29.73 -3.04
C VAL A 634 -0.12 -30.89 -2.32
N GLU A 635 0.55 -31.72 -3.10
CA GLU A 635 1.36 -32.83 -2.61
C GLU A 635 2.54 -32.31 -1.76
N PRO A 636 2.96 -33.07 -0.73
CA PRO A 636 4.21 -32.79 -0.05
C PRO A 636 5.41 -32.96 -1.00
N PRO A 637 6.50 -32.20 -0.79
CA PRO A 637 7.63 -32.18 -1.69
C PRO A 637 8.39 -33.51 -1.70
N ASP A 638 8.65 -34.07 -2.88
CA ASP A 638 9.53 -35.23 -3.06
C ASP A 638 11.03 -34.85 -2.94
N ALA A 639 11.95 -35.79 -3.15
CA ALA A 639 13.39 -35.50 -3.03
C ALA A 639 13.89 -34.46 -4.06
N GLN A 640 13.33 -34.47 -5.27
CA GLN A 640 13.66 -33.50 -6.30
C GLN A 640 13.04 -32.14 -5.94
N ALA A 641 11.79 -32.11 -5.46
CA ALA A 641 11.15 -30.93 -4.91
C ALA A 641 11.98 -30.26 -3.83
N ARG A 642 12.42 -31.05 -2.85
CA ARG A 642 13.22 -30.54 -1.72
C ARG A 642 14.54 -29.97 -2.21
N THR A 643 15.16 -30.59 -3.22
CA THR A 643 16.37 -30.03 -3.86
C THR A 643 16.10 -28.64 -4.44
N ASP A 644 15.02 -28.48 -5.19
CA ASP A 644 14.69 -27.20 -5.83
C ASP A 644 14.27 -26.14 -4.80
N ILE A 645 13.49 -26.52 -3.79
CA ILE A 645 13.11 -25.65 -2.66
C ILE A 645 14.36 -25.16 -1.93
N LEU A 646 15.28 -26.08 -1.58
CA LEU A 646 16.54 -25.75 -0.92
C LEU A 646 17.39 -24.84 -1.81
N ARG A 647 17.48 -25.11 -3.12
CA ARG A 647 18.25 -24.29 -4.07
C ARG A 647 17.68 -22.88 -4.19
N THR A 648 16.36 -22.73 -4.27
CA THR A 648 15.69 -21.43 -4.29
C THR A 648 15.92 -20.68 -2.99
N ALA A 649 15.70 -21.33 -1.85
CA ALA A 649 15.92 -20.72 -0.54
C ALA A 649 17.40 -20.35 -0.29
N ALA A 650 18.33 -21.12 -0.86
CA ALA A 650 19.76 -20.86 -0.80
C ALA A 650 20.26 -19.78 -1.79
N ARG A 651 19.44 -19.26 -2.71
CA ARG A 651 19.89 -18.18 -3.65
C ARG A 651 20.41 -16.94 -2.92
N SER A 652 19.92 -16.72 -1.70
CA SER A 652 20.26 -15.62 -0.81
C SER A 652 21.23 -16.01 0.32
N VAL A 653 21.70 -17.26 0.38
CA VAL A 653 22.53 -17.81 1.46
C VAL A 653 23.79 -18.43 0.84
N PRO A 654 25.01 -17.91 1.07
CA PRO A 654 26.23 -18.54 0.61
C PRO A 654 26.41 -19.89 1.31
N LEU A 655 26.59 -20.94 0.50
CA LEU A 655 26.80 -22.30 0.99
C LEU A 655 28.27 -22.66 0.83
N GLY A 656 28.83 -23.30 1.86
CA GLY A 656 30.17 -23.85 1.82
C GLY A 656 30.29 -24.96 0.78
N ALA A 657 31.51 -25.17 0.27
CA ALA A 657 31.77 -26.23 -0.72
C ALA A 657 31.48 -27.65 -0.19
N ASP A 658 31.32 -27.81 1.12
CA ASP A 658 30.96 -29.05 1.80
C ASP A 658 29.44 -29.30 1.88
N VAL A 659 28.61 -28.39 1.37
CA VAL A 659 27.15 -28.52 1.37
C VAL A 659 26.64 -28.97 -0.01
N ASP A 660 26.25 -30.25 -0.09
CA ASP A 660 25.53 -30.78 -1.26
C ASP A 660 24.02 -30.80 -0.99
N LEU A 661 23.29 -29.92 -1.68
CA LEU A 661 21.84 -29.80 -1.56
C LEU A 661 21.09 -31.03 -2.06
N ASN A 662 21.62 -31.77 -3.04
CA ASN A 662 20.95 -32.97 -3.55
C ASN A 662 21.02 -34.11 -2.53
N ALA A 663 22.21 -34.32 -1.95
CA ALA A 663 22.41 -35.29 -0.87
C ALA A 663 21.57 -34.93 0.36
N LEU A 664 21.54 -33.65 0.73
CA LEU A 664 20.72 -33.18 1.83
C LEU A 664 19.23 -33.44 1.56
N ALA A 665 18.71 -33.12 0.38
CA ALA A 665 17.30 -33.30 0.04
C ALA A 665 16.84 -34.77 0.09
N ALA A 666 17.71 -35.71 -0.28
CA ALA A 666 17.45 -37.14 -0.18
C ALA A 666 17.20 -37.58 1.28
N ASP A 667 17.91 -36.98 2.23
CA ASP A 667 17.83 -37.30 3.67
C ASP A 667 16.69 -36.55 4.40
N LEU A 668 15.96 -35.66 3.74
CA LEU A 668 14.90 -34.83 4.32
C LEU A 668 13.49 -35.39 4.08
N ASP A 669 13.34 -36.72 4.08
CA ASP A 669 12.01 -37.31 3.98
C ASP A 669 11.10 -36.87 5.14
N GLY A 670 9.84 -36.58 4.83
CA GLY A 670 8.88 -36.01 5.78
C GLY A 670 9.04 -34.51 6.08
N PHE A 671 10.00 -33.81 5.46
CA PHE A 671 10.09 -32.35 5.56
C PHE A 671 9.15 -31.68 4.57
N SER A 672 8.38 -30.70 5.05
CA SER A 672 7.60 -29.79 4.20
C SER A 672 8.50 -28.73 3.55
N ALA A 673 7.95 -27.93 2.62
CA ALA A 673 8.68 -26.80 2.04
C ALA A 673 9.07 -25.76 3.10
N ALA A 674 8.18 -25.52 4.07
CA ALA A 674 8.45 -24.65 5.21
C ALA A 674 9.55 -25.22 6.11
N ASP A 675 9.60 -26.54 6.33
CA ASP A 675 10.66 -27.16 7.13
C ASP A 675 12.02 -27.05 6.42
N CYS A 676 12.07 -27.24 5.09
CA CYS A 676 13.30 -27.06 4.32
C CYS A 676 13.83 -25.61 4.42
N THR A 677 12.92 -24.63 4.33
CA THR A 677 13.26 -23.20 4.48
C THR A 677 13.71 -22.89 5.90
N ALA A 678 13.01 -23.42 6.90
CA ALA A 678 13.36 -23.27 8.31
C ALA A 678 14.71 -23.90 8.63
N LEU A 679 15.04 -25.04 8.01
CA LEU A 679 16.32 -25.71 8.17
C LEU A 679 17.47 -24.83 7.67
N LEU A 680 17.34 -24.25 6.46
CA LEU A 680 18.35 -23.31 5.94
C LEU A 680 18.44 -22.04 6.78
N ARG A 681 17.30 -21.52 7.26
CA ARG A 681 17.28 -20.34 8.15
C ARG A 681 18.00 -20.62 9.46
N GLU A 682 17.74 -21.76 10.09
CA GLU A 682 18.41 -22.15 11.33
C GLU A 682 19.88 -22.47 11.08
N ALA A 683 20.25 -23.02 9.92
CA ALA A 683 21.64 -23.22 9.54
C ALA A 683 22.38 -21.89 9.35
N ALA A 684 21.75 -20.89 8.72
CA ALA A 684 22.30 -19.53 8.62
C ALA A 684 22.45 -18.87 10.00
N MET A 685 21.46 -19.05 10.89
CA MET A 685 21.55 -18.58 12.28
C MET A 685 22.68 -19.29 13.05
N ALA A 686 22.86 -20.60 12.84
CA ALA A 686 23.96 -21.35 13.44
C ALA A 686 25.32 -20.86 12.93
N ALA A 687 25.45 -20.58 11.63
CA ALA A 687 26.65 -20.00 11.04
C ALA A 687 26.95 -18.61 11.62
N MET A 688 25.96 -17.72 11.72
CA MET A 688 26.13 -16.39 12.32
C MET A 688 26.46 -16.45 13.82
N ARG A 689 25.87 -17.39 14.58
CA ARG A 689 26.22 -17.61 15.99
C ARG A 689 27.63 -18.15 16.15
N ARG A 690 28.10 -18.98 15.20
CA ARG A 690 29.47 -19.51 15.16
C ARG A 690 30.47 -18.39 14.86
N SER A 691 30.17 -17.51 13.90
CA SER A 691 30.93 -16.30 13.64
C SER A 691 30.09 -15.29 12.85
N ILE A 692 30.05 -14.03 13.30
CA ILE A 692 29.31 -12.95 12.61
C ILE A 692 29.92 -12.62 11.23
N ASP A 693 31.21 -12.94 11.05
CA ASP A 693 31.95 -12.80 9.80
C ASP A 693 31.97 -14.09 8.98
N ALA A 694 31.18 -15.11 9.37
CA ALA A 694 31.06 -16.35 8.60
C ALA A 694 30.53 -16.02 7.20
N ALA A 695 31.37 -16.24 6.19
CA ALA A 695 31.00 -16.04 4.80
C ALA A 695 29.99 -17.08 4.31
N ASP A 696 30.09 -18.33 4.82
CA ASP A 696 29.38 -19.48 4.28
C ASP A 696 28.74 -20.34 5.38
N VAL A 697 27.56 -20.90 5.07
CA VAL A 697 26.90 -21.96 5.85
C VAL A 697 27.57 -23.30 5.55
N THR A 698 28.05 -23.98 6.60
CA THR A 698 28.76 -25.27 6.49
C THR A 698 27.83 -26.46 6.74
N SER A 699 28.29 -27.66 6.38
CA SER A 699 27.58 -28.91 6.69
C SER A 699 27.35 -29.10 8.19
N ALA A 700 28.27 -28.64 9.05
CA ALA A 700 28.13 -28.67 10.50
C ALA A 700 27.01 -27.75 11.02
N ASP A 701 26.83 -26.58 10.39
CA ASP A 701 25.75 -25.65 10.71
C ASP A 701 24.39 -26.28 10.33
N ILE A 702 24.31 -26.96 9.18
CA ILE A 702 23.11 -27.71 8.76
C ILE A 702 22.81 -28.86 9.71
N HIS A 703 23.83 -29.62 10.14
CA HIS A 703 23.65 -30.69 11.11
C HIS A 703 23.12 -30.16 12.45
N THR A 704 23.63 -29.01 12.90
CA THR A 704 23.13 -28.32 14.09
C THR A 704 21.67 -27.92 13.92
N ALA A 705 21.31 -27.35 12.77
CA ALA A 705 19.94 -26.97 12.43
C ALA A 705 18.97 -28.16 12.39
N ARG A 706 19.39 -29.33 11.90
CA ARG A 706 18.57 -30.57 11.91
C ARG A 706 18.22 -31.08 13.31
N SER A 707 19.00 -30.73 14.33
CA SER A 707 18.66 -31.09 15.72
C SER A 707 17.46 -30.30 16.26
N VAL A 708 17.27 -29.09 15.72
CA VAL A 708 16.22 -28.13 16.09
C VAL A 708 14.99 -28.28 15.20
N VAL A 709 15.20 -28.34 13.88
CA VAL A 709 14.12 -28.45 12.87
C VAL A 709 13.83 -29.92 12.59
N ARG A 710 12.63 -30.37 12.99
CA ARG A 710 12.15 -31.75 12.83
C ARG A 710 11.14 -31.84 11.67
N PRO A 711 10.99 -33.02 11.02
CA PRO A 711 9.98 -33.20 9.99
C PRO A 711 8.57 -32.98 10.57
N SER A 712 7.76 -32.20 9.88
CA SER A 712 6.40 -31.85 10.34
C SER A 712 5.28 -32.66 9.69
N LEU A 713 5.57 -33.39 8.60
CA LEU A 713 4.54 -34.11 7.84
C LEU A 713 4.18 -35.45 8.48
N ASP A 714 2.89 -35.65 8.73
CA ASP A 714 2.33 -36.94 9.17
C ASP A 714 1.86 -37.76 7.95
N PRO A 715 2.43 -38.96 7.70
CA PRO A 715 2.02 -39.83 6.59
C PRO A 715 0.53 -40.19 6.58
N VAL A 716 -0.08 -40.35 7.76
CA VAL A 716 -1.52 -40.70 7.88
C VAL A 716 -2.38 -39.53 7.43
N GLN A 717 -2.02 -38.32 7.85
CA GLN A 717 -2.72 -37.10 7.45
C GLN A 717 -2.59 -36.86 5.93
N VAL A 718 -1.40 -37.06 5.36
CA VAL A 718 -1.16 -36.92 3.91
C VAL A 718 -2.03 -37.90 3.12
N ALA A 719 -2.11 -39.16 3.55
CA ALA A 719 -2.96 -40.16 2.91
C ALA A 719 -4.45 -39.79 2.98
N SER A 720 -4.91 -39.27 4.12
CA SER A 720 -6.28 -38.78 4.29
C SER A 720 -6.61 -37.63 3.32
N LEU A 721 -5.70 -36.67 3.18
CA LEU A 721 -5.87 -35.54 2.25
C LEU A 721 -5.90 -36.01 0.80
N ARG A 722 -5.05 -36.97 0.40
CA ARG A 722 -5.07 -37.52 -0.96
C ARG A 722 -6.40 -38.20 -1.27
N ALA A 723 -6.97 -38.94 -0.31
CA ALA A 723 -8.27 -39.59 -0.46
C ALA A 723 -9.47 -38.62 -0.47
N PHE A 724 -9.29 -37.36 -0.08
CA PHE A 724 -10.39 -36.40 0.01
C PHE A 724 -11.06 -36.11 -1.34
N ALA A 725 -10.29 -36.01 -2.43
CA ALA A 725 -10.85 -35.81 -3.77
C ALA A 725 -11.61 -37.04 -4.28
N ASP A 726 -11.10 -38.25 -4.02
CA ASP A 726 -11.67 -39.50 -4.51
C ASP A 726 -12.98 -39.87 -3.80
N ASN A 727 -13.14 -39.42 -2.55
CA ASN A 727 -14.29 -39.73 -1.70
C ASN A 727 -15.52 -38.83 -1.97
N ARG A 728 -15.52 -38.02 -3.03
CA ARG A 728 -16.55 -37.00 -3.27
C ARG A 728 -17.35 -37.19 -4.56
#